data_AF-T1J083-F1
#
_entry.id   AF-T1J083-F1
#
_cell.length_a   1.000
_cell.length_b   1.000
_cell.length_c   1.000
_cell.angle_alpha   90.00
_cell.angle_beta   90.00
_cell.angle_gamma   90.00
#
_symmetry.space_group_name_H-M   'P 1'
#
loop_
_entity.id
_entity.type
_entity.pdbx_description
1 polymer ?
#
loop_
_entity_poly.entity_id
_entity_poly.type
_entity_poly.pdbx_seq_one_letter_code
_entity_poly.pdbx_strand_id
1 'polypeptide(L)'
;MEDDAAVIYGLEFQSRALTAQTAETEAIRFLVGTQSLKCDNQVHQVEFDEENNLINKNVFMHKEGEVWHIMTSGKCEMFSTIWQMPNDYEVNNVSDESTLTPPSLELLTKLNVSNHGTEVKCVLWQPGDGNTVISLVDNNILVWDLLQSSTEAKLTTKCGLEIRGHPKFTTGRWNPHHNCTQIATANESCIRGWDLRTMQQVYTIENAHGQLVRDLDFNPNKQYYLASCGDDCKTKFWDVRNTKEPVLILSDHSHCIRYNHFHDQLVLTSSSDSRVILSSIVSISSEPFGHLLEDEADDGSQSPKTIGNGDKPQDRVISTYEEHEESVYAAEWSSADPWLFASLNSIRCVSTSNIIDARAKTKPSLAQQGRKNIVFVDGVRTPFLQSLTDYANMMPHDLARNALLGLIKKTNLPRDAVDYIIFGTVIQEVKTSNVAREAALGAGFSDKIPAHTVTMACISSNQAITTAIGLMQAGMCDSVVAGGVEFMSDVPIRFSRKLRKIMLNMNKAKTMGARLNVLSQFRPGLLAPELPAVAEFSTNEVMGHSCDRLAAAFAVSRREQDEFAMRSHKLAHEAAGNGLLSDIIPVKVPGKEKLISVDNGIRVSTAEQMAKLKPAFIKPHGTVTAANASFLTDGASASLIMTEEKAKALGFKPKAYLRDFVYVSQDPKDQLLLGPSYATPKVLERAGLTMSDIDVFEFHEAFAGQILANFKAMDSDYFAQNHMGRSAKVTAPPMEKFNLWGGSLSIGHPFGATGVRLVSHTANRLIKENGQYGLIAACAAGGQGVAMLIERYPQ
;
A
#
# COMPACT_ATOMS: atom_id res chain seq x y z
N MET A 1 35.38 -7.25 -2.55
CA MET A 1 34.25 -6.78 -1.72
C MET A 1 33.05 -7.52 -2.22
N GLU A 2 32.81 -8.68 -1.61
CA GLU A 2 31.62 -9.51 -1.81
C GLU A 2 30.38 -8.73 -1.32
N ASP A 3 29.21 -9.07 -1.85
CA ASP A 3 27.92 -8.35 -1.78
C ASP A 3 27.48 -7.83 -0.38
N ASP A 4 27.99 -6.69 0.07
CA ASP A 4 27.37 -5.91 1.15
C ASP A 4 26.21 -5.09 0.58
N ALA A 5 24.99 -5.63 0.73
CA ALA A 5 23.77 -4.96 0.31
C ALA A 5 23.59 -3.64 1.10
N ALA A 6 23.22 -2.55 0.40
CA ALA A 6 22.97 -1.27 1.04
C ALA A 6 21.88 -1.38 2.12
N VAL A 7 22.10 -0.78 3.28
CA VAL A 7 21.12 -0.79 4.38
C VAL A 7 20.15 0.37 4.22
N ILE A 8 18.88 0.04 4.05
CA ILE A 8 17.82 1.01 3.76
C ILE A 8 17.11 1.42 5.05
N TYR A 9 17.18 2.71 5.38
CA TYR A 9 16.41 3.32 6.46
C TYR A 9 15.14 4.00 5.94
N GLY A 10 13.99 3.57 6.46
CA GLY A 10 12.70 4.14 6.08
C GLY A 10 12.28 5.35 6.91
N LEU A 11 12.03 6.47 6.23
CA LEU A 11 11.45 7.69 6.83
C LEU A 11 9.91 7.65 6.75
N GLU A 12 9.24 8.10 7.81
CA GLU A 12 7.77 8.22 7.87
C GLU A 12 7.21 9.30 6.93
N PHE A 13 7.98 10.39 6.78
CA PHE A 13 7.62 11.59 6.04
C PHE A 13 8.65 11.88 4.94
N GLN A 14 8.22 12.65 3.94
CA GLN A 14 9.13 13.12 2.90
C GLN A 14 10.28 13.92 3.51
N SER A 15 11.48 13.77 2.96
CA SER A 15 12.67 14.49 3.38
C SER A 15 13.48 14.89 2.16
N ARG A 16 14.15 16.03 2.25
CA ARG A 16 15.22 16.43 1.30
C ARG A 16 16.46 16.94 2.00
N ALA A 17 16.49 16.90 3.34
CA ALA A 17 17.56 17.44 4.14
C ALA A 17 18.31 16.26 4.80
N LEU A 18 19.56 16.04 4.38
CA LEU A 18 20.47 15.01 4.87
C LEU A 18 21.81 15.68 5.20
N THR A 19 22.41 15.31 6.34
CA THR A 19 23.76 15.72 6.71
C THR A 19 24.41 14.68 7.62
N ALA A 20 25.73 14.55 7.60
CA ALA A 20 26.47 13.73 8.53
C ALA A 20 26.76 14.49 9.83
N GLN A 21 26.81 13.78 10.95
CA GLN A 21 27.11 14.36 12.26
C GLN A 21 28.61 14.68 12.38
N THR A 22 28.98 15.93 12.14
CA THR A 22 30.41 16.34 12.07
C THR A 22 31.16 16.34 13.41
N ALA A 23 30.47 16.49 14.55
CA ALA A 23 31.11 16.61 15.86
C ALA A 23 31.53 15.26 16.47
N GLU A 24 30.95 14.15 16.00
CA GLU A 24 31.24 12.81 16.49
C GLU A 24 31.93 12.01 15.37
N THR A 25 33.16 11.58 15.61
CA THR A 25 33.98 10.87 14.61
C THR A 25 34.14 9.39 14.92
N GLU A 26 33.69 8.92 16.10
CA GLU A 26 33.77 7.51 16.48
C GLU A 26 32.51 6.71 16.07
N ALA A 27 31.41 7.39 15.74
CA ALA A 27 30.14 6.76 15.36
C ALA A 27 29.64 7.27 14.01
N ILE A 28 29.20 6.34 13.16
CA ILE A 28 28.64 6.65 11.84
C ILE A 28 27.21 7.16 12.02
N ARG A 29 27.02 8.48 11.99
CA ARG A 29 25.72 9.11 12.25
C ARG A 29 25.32 10.12 11.18
N PHE A 30 24.06 10.06 10.78
CA PHE A 30 23.42 10.98 9.85
C PHE A 30 22.17 11.61 10.48
N LEU A 31 21.90 12.87 10.14
CA LEU A 31 20.66 13.54 10.49
C LEU A 31 19.81 13.75 9.25
N VAL A 32 18.51 13.48 9.39
CA VAL A 32 17.53 13.61 8.32
C VAL A 32 16.34 14.43 8.79
N GLY A 33 16.02 15.51 8.08
CA GLY A 33 14.92 16.42 8.42
C GLY A 33 13.70 16.26 7.51
N THR A 34 12.52 16.05 8.09
CA THR A 34 11.30 15.84 7.30
C THR A 34 10.62 17.15 6.87
N GLN A 35 9.83 17.08 5.79
CA GLN A 35 9.17 18.20 5.10
C GLN A 35 7.69 17.89 4.82
N SER A 36 6.94 17.53 5.85
CA SER A 36 5.49 17.33 5.79
C SER A 36 4.74 18.64 6.00
N LEU A 37 3.82 18.94 5.08
CA LEU A 37 2.84 20.04 5.20
C LEU A 37 1.64 19.70 6.11
N LYS A 38 1.48 18.43 6.50
CA LYS A 38 0.23 17.92 7.12
C LYS A 38 0.37 17.55 8.59
N CYS A 39 1.58 17.49 9.12
CA CYS A 39 1.86 17.06 10.48
C CYS A 39 3.14 17.73 11.01
N ASP A 40 3.35 17.62 12.31
CA ASP A 40 4.60 18.04 12.94
C ASP A 40 5.78 17.30 12.31
N ASN A 41 6.83 18.04 11.98
CA ASN A 41 8.02 17.48 11.35
C ASN A 41 8.94 16.84 12.38
N GLN A 42 9.87 16.04 11.90
CA GLN A 42 10.80 15.27 12.70
C GLN A 42 12.23 15.45 12.18
N VAL A 43 13.17 15.32 13.10
CA VAL A 43 14.59 15.14 12.80
C VAL A 43 14.96 13.74 13.26
N HIS A 44 15.35 12.90 12.31
CA HIS A 44 15.84 11.55 12.59
C HIS A 44 17.36 11.59 12.71
N GLN A 45 17.89 11.09 13.82
CA GLN A 45 19.29 10.71 13.96
C GLN A 45 19.41 9.23 13.66
N VAL A 46 20.20 8.91 12.66
CA VAL A 46 20.38 7.57 12.11
C VAL A 46 21.82 7.18 12.37
N GLU A 47 22.03 6.21 13.23
CA GLU A 47 23.32 5.64 13.55
C GLU A 47 23.45 4.28 12.88
N PHE A 48 24.51 4.11 12.10
CA PHE A 48 24.80 2.85 11.44
C PHE A 48 25.85 2.08 12.26
N ASP A 49 25.45 0.89 12.71
CA ASP A 49 26.31 -0.08 13.38
C ASP A 49 26.89 -1.02 12.31
N GLU A 50 28.15 -0.78 11.97
CA GLU A 50 28.88 -1.53 10.95
C GLU A 50 29.08 -3.00 11.33
N GLU A 51 29.30 -3.31 12.62
CA GLU A 51 29.57 -4.69 13.08
C GLU A 51 28.35 -5.59 12.89
N ASN A 52 27.15 -5.05 13.13
CA ASN A 52 25.90 -5.81 13.08
C ASN A 52 25.09 -5.55 11.80
N ASN A 53 25.53 -4.62 10.95
CA ASN A 53 24.81 -4.13 9.77
C ASN A 53 23.38 -3.65 10.11
N LEU A 54 23.24 -2.94 11.23
CA LEU A 54 21.97 -2.47 11.78
C LEU A 54 21.91 -0.95 11.83
N ILE A 55 20.69 -0.42 11.76
CA ILE A 55 20.44 1.02 11.92
C ILE A 55 19.72 1.27 13.23
N ASN A 56 20.39 2.00 14.12
CA ASN A 56 19.82 2.56 15.33
C ASN A 56 19.26 3.95 15.02
N LYS A 57 18.07 4.26 15.53
CA LYS A 57 17.39 5.52 15.21
C LYS A 57 16.86 6.22 16.44
N ASN A 58 17.11 7.52 16.51
CA ASN A 58 16.45 8.43 17.46
C ASN A 58 15.63 9.45 16.67
N VAL A 59 14.38 9.68 17.09
CA VAL A 59 13.46 10.58 16.38
C VAL A 59 13.07 11.73 17.29
N PHE A 60 13.36 12.94 16.85
CA PHE A 60 13.07 14.16 17.59
C PHE A 60 11.99 14.98 16.90
N MET A 61 11.01 15.46 17.67
CA MET A 61 9.95 16.31 17.12
C MET A 61 10.45 17.74 16.85
N HIS A 62 10.16 18.26 15.67
CA HIS A 62 10.45 19.62 15.22
C HIS A 62 9.16 20.45 15.08
N LYS A 63 8.98 21.41 15.99
CA LYS A 63 7.72 22.16 16.16
C LYS A 63 7.58 23.40 15.25
N GLU A 64 8.66 23.84 14.60
CA GLU A 64 8.70 25.11 13.85
C GLU A 64 8.36 24.97 12.35
N GLY A 65 7.97 23.78 11.89
CA GLY A 65 7.54 23.53 10.50
C GLY A 65 8.49 22.63 9.71
N GLU A 66 8.45 22.74 8.38
CA GLU A 66 9.22 21.89 7.44
C GLU A 66 10.73 22.11 7.55
N VAL A 67 11.51 21.04 7.46
CA VAL A 67 12.98 21.11 7.50
C VAL A 67 13.54 21.08 6.08
N TRP A 68 13.67 22.26 5.46
CA TRP A 68 14.21 22.40 4.10
C TRP A 68 15.72 22.23 3.99
N HIS A 69 16.45 22.51 5.07
CA HIS A 69 17.90 22.40 5.15
C HIS A 69 18.30 22.07 6.59
N ILE A 70 19.29 21.21 6.77
CA ILE A 70 19.83 20.81 8.08
C ILE A 70 21.34 20.74 7.98
N MET A 71 22.06 21.22 8.99
CA MET A 71 23.53 21.14 9.10
C MET A 71 23.90 20.96 10.57
N THR A 72 24.99 20.23 10.80
CA THR A 72 25.52 19.97 12.15
C THR A 72 26.59 20.98 12.53
N SER A 73 26.72 21.26 13.83
CA SER A 73 27.83 22.06 14.36
C SER A 73 29.08 21.19 14.53
N GLY A 74 30.24 21.85 14.65
CA GLY A 74 31.48 21.19 15.08
C GLY A 74 31.53 20.88 16.58
N LYS A 75 30.51 21.25 17.36
CA LYS A 75 30.39 20.99 18.80
C LYS A 75 29.37 19.89 19.09
N CYS A 76 29.70 18.97 19.98
CA CYS A 76 28.80 17.86 20.37
C CYS A 76 27.51 18.33 21.06
N GLU A 77 27.45 19.56 21.57
CA GLU A 77 26.24 20.09 22.22
C GLU A 77 25.16 20.51 21.19
N MET A 78 25.52 20.71 19.92
CA MET A 78 24.63 21.27 18.89
C MET A 78 24.60 20.41 17.63
N PHE A 79 23.45 19.80 17.34
CA PHE A 79 23.36 18.80 16.27
C PHE A 79 22.68 19.29 15.00
N SER A 80 21.76 20.24 15.07
CA SER A 80 21.06 20.75 13.88
C SER A 80 20.96 22.26 13.93
N THR A 81 20.40 22.90 12.89
CA THR A 81 20.36 24.36 12.76
C THR A 81 19.62 25.02 13.92
N ILE A 82 20.39 25.29 14.98
CA ILE A 82 20.06 26.02 16.20
C ILE A 82 19.15 25.25 17.18
N TRP A 83 19.41 23.95 17.27
CA TRP A 83 18.76 23.08 18.24
C TRP A 83 19.75 22.14 18.92
N GLN A 84 19.54 21.90 20.21
CA GLN A 84 20.30 20.93 21.02
C GLN A 84 19.43 19.75 21.46
N MET A 85 20.06 18.64 21.84
CA MET A 85 19.35 17.53 22.49
C MET A 85 18.90 17.91 23.90
N PRO A 86 17.81 17.34 24.41
CA PRO A 86 17.47 17.45 25.83
C PRO A 86 18.60 16.94 26.72
N ASN A 87 18.93 17.68 27.78
CA ASN A 87 20.01 17.36 28.73
C ASN A 87 19.86 15.99 29.43
N ASP A 88 18.65 15.45 29.54
CA ASP A 88 18.36 14.16 30.20
C ASP A 88 18.55 12.94 29.27
N TYR A 89 19.02 13.14 28.03
CA TYR A 89 19.22 12.06 27.07
C TYR A 89 20.62 11.44 27.24
N GLU A 90 20.78 10.52 28.19
CA GLU A 90 21.98 9.67 28.26
C GLU A 90 22.00 8.69 27.06
N VAL A 91 23.14 8.62 26.38
CA VAL A 91 23.41 7.85 25.14
C VAL A 91 23.41 6.32 25.37
N ASN A 92 22.83 5.82 26.46
CA ASN A 92 22.85 4.40 26.80
C ASN A 92 21.47 3.75 26.61
N ASN A 93 21.37 2.94 25.56
CA ASN A 93 20.43 1.81 25.38
C ASN A 93 19.05 1.97 26.02
N VAL A 94 18.09 2.56 25.31
CA VAL A 94 16.67 2.50 25.71
C VAL A 94 15.95 1.42 24.90
N SER A 95 15.89 0.24 25.51
CA SER A 95 15.04 -0.89 25.16
C SER A 95 13.63 -0.79 25.76
N ASP A 96 13.11 0.42 26.02
CA ASP A 96 11.79 0.61 26.63
C ASP A 96 10.90 1.60 25.84
N GLU A 97 9.95 1.04 25.06
CA GLU A 97 8.84 1.75 24.39
C GLU A 97 7.77 2.29 25.38
N SER A 98 8.16 2.69 26.60
CA SER A 98 7.22 3.01 27.68
C SER A 98 6.95 4.50 27.91
N THR A 99 7.58 5.41 27.14
CA THR A 99 7.29 6.85 27.21
C THR A 99 6.48 7.32 26.01
N LEU A 100 5.21 7.62 26.25
CA LEU A 100 4.15 7.98 25.29
C LEU A 100 4.33 9.33 24.56
N THR A 101 5.53 9.93 24.58
CA THR A 101 5.83 11.17 23.85
C THR A 101 7.29 11.18 23.37
N PRO A 102 7.56 11.28 22.05
CA PRO A 102 8.92 11.39 21.54
C PRO A 102 9.62 12.66 22.07
N PRO A 103 10.95 12.60 22.33
CA PRO A 103 11.70 13.75 22.81
C PRO A 103 11.61 14.90 21.78
N SER A 104 11.43 16.13 22.25
CA SER A 104 11.52 17.32 21.39
C SER A 104 12.90 17.94 21.51
N LEU A 105 13.48 18.38 20.39
CA LEU A 105 14.69 19.18 20.43
C LEU A 105 14.48 20.44 21.29
N GLU A 106 15.55 20.96 21.88
CA GLU A 106 15.54 22.24 22.59
C GLU A 106 16.05 23.36 21.66
N LEU A 107 15.23 24.39 21.47
CA LEU A 107 15.55 25.51 20.60
C LEU A 107 16.56 26.42 21.31
N LEU A 108 17.73 26.63 20.69
CA LEU A 108 18.77 27.49 21.26
C LEU A 108 18.49 28.97 21.01
N THR A 109 18.14 29.34 19.78
CA THR A 109 17.80 30.71 19.37
C THR A 109 17.13 30.72 17.99
N LYS A 110 16.56 31.87 17.59
CA LYS A 110 15.97 32.08 16.27
C LYS A 110 16.77 33.17 15.53
N LEU A 111 17.18 32.90 14.29
CA LEU A 111 17.77 33.94 13.44
C LEU A 111 16.66 34.84 12.90
N ASN A 112 16.61 36.09 13.36
CA ASN A 112 15.60 37.03 12.89
C ASN A 112 15.98 37.62 11.52
N VAL A 113 15.51 36.98 10.44
CA VAL A 113 15.78 37.39 9.05
C VAL A 113 14.76 38.37 8.47
N SER A 114 13.70 38.72 9.21
CA SER A 114 12.53 39.46 8.70
C SER A 114 12.87 40.83 8.08
N ASN A 115 13.92 41.49 8.56
CA ASN A 115 14.40 42.78 8.06
C ASN A 115 15.42 42.66 6.90
N HIS A 116 15.71 41.44 6.45
CA HIS A 116 16.83 41.16 5.54
C HIS A 116 16.44 40.38 4.28
N GLY A 117 15.24 39.80 4.25
CA GLY A 117 14.66 39.18 3.06
C GLY A 117 13.49 38.27 3.41
N THR A 118 12.96 37.61 2.39
CA THR A 118 11.76 36.76 2.47
C THR A 118 12.08 35.28 2.46
N GLU A 119 13.13 34.88 1.75
CA GLU A 119 13.43 33.47 1.49
C GLU A 119 14.82 33.10 2.00
N VAL A 120 14.88 32.17 2.95
CA VAL A 120 16.15 31.60 3.44
C VAL A 120 16.48 30.39 2.57
N LYS A 121 17.67 30.37 1.97
CA LYS A 121 18.10 29.31 1.06
C LYS A 121 18.88 28.21 1.75
N CYS A 122 19.86 28.58 2.56
CA CYS A 122 20.58 27.65 3.41
C CYS A 122 21.12 28.34 4.65
N VAL A 123 21.42 27.53 5.65
CA VAL A 123 22.06 27.94 6.91
C VAL A 123 23.26 27.04 7.12
N LEU A 124 24.44 27.63 7.32
CA LEU A 124 25.72 26.92 7.33
C LEU A 124 26.50 27.26 8.59
N TRP A 125 26.97 26.23 9.30
CA TRP A 125 27.90 26.38 10.41
C TRP A 125 29.31 26.66 9.90
N GLN A 126 30.01 27.59 10.55
CA GLN A 126 31.45 27.69 10.32
C GLN A 126 32.12 26.41 10.83
N PRO A 127 32.93 25.72 10.01
CA PRO A 127 33.67 24.56 10.46
C PRO A 127 34.58 24.91 11.66
N GLY A 128 34.61 24.05 12.68
CA GLY A 128 35.53 24.14 13.83
C GLY A 128 35.05 24.98 15.03
N ASP A 129 34.68 26.24 14.84
CA ASP A 129 34.39 27.18 15.95
C ASP A 129 33.01 26.93 16.60
N GLY A 130 32.04 26.46 15.81
CA GLY A 130 30.70 26.08 16.30
C GLY A 130 29.90 27.21 16.94
N ASN A 131 30.35 28.48 16.87
CA ASN A 131 29.64 29.66 17.37
C ASN A 131 29.14 30.55 16.23
N THR A 132 29.81 30.53 15.08
CA THR A 132 29.47 31.36 13.94
C THR A 132 28.58 30.60 12.96
N VAL A 133 27.48 31.24 12.55
CA VAL A 133 26.51 30.70 11.59
C VAL A 133 26.29 31.70 10.46
N ILE A 134 26.16 31.21 9.23
CA ILE A 134 25.75 32.02 8.08
C ILE A 134 24.35 31.63 7.65
N SER A 135 23.51 32.61 7.34
CA SER A 135 22.26 32.39 6.62
C SER A 135 22.28 33.13 5.29
N LEU A 136 21.97 32.42 4.20
CA LEU A 136 21.74 33.02 2.88
C LEU A 136 20.27 33.38 2.72
N VAL A 137 19.96 34.66 2.62
CA VAL A 137 18.59 35.18 2.56
C VAL A 137 18.40 36.05 1.33
N ASP A 138 17.56 35.62 0.40
CA ASP A 138 17.42 36.19 -0.95
C ASP A 138 18.80 36.39 -1.60
N ASN A 139 19.31 37.63 -1.65
CA ASN A 139 20.61 38.00 -2.22
C ASN A 139 21.61 38.51 -1.16
N ASN A 140 21.36 38.24 0.12
CA ASN A 140 22.17 38.67 1.26
C ASN A 140 22.84 37.48 1.98
N ILE A 141 24.09 37.67 2.38
CA ILE A 141 24.85 36.82 3.28
C ILE A 141 24.82 37.49 4.66
N LEU A 142 24.24 36.81 5.65
CA LEU A 142 24.16 37.29 7.03
C LEU A 142 25.04 36.41 7.90
N VAL A 143 25.94 37.03 8.67
CA VAL A 143 26.84 36.35 9.61
C VAL A 143 26.36 36.59 11.02
N TRP A 144 26.08 35.50 11.72
CA TRP A 144 25.55 35.46 13.08
C TRP A 144 26.57 34.89 14.03
N ASP A 145 26.71 35.54 15.19
CA ASP A 145 27.48 35.06 16.33
C ASP A 145 26.53 34.57 17.42
N LEU A 146 26.73 33.32 17.85
CA LEU A 146 25.95 32.67 18.91
C LEU A 146 26.71 32.77 20.23
N LEU A 147 26.23 33.64 21.11
CA LEU A 147 26.77 33.77 22.45
C LEU A 147 26.19 32.68 23.34
N GLN A 148 27.01 31.73 23.82
CA GLN A 148 26.58 30.62 24.70
C GLN A 148 25.81 31.06 25.97
N SER A 149 25.94 32.32 26.39
CA SER A 149 25.26 32.88 27.58
C SER A 149 23.95 33.62 27.27
N SER A 150 23.58 33.78 26.01
CA SER A 150 22.35 34.47 25.61
C SER A 150 21.52 33.64 24.65
N THR A 151 20.21 33.63 24.83
CA THR A 151 19.24 32.98 23.93
C THR A 151 19.03 33.75 22.61
N GLU A 152 19.90 34.72 22.29
CA GLU A 152 19.78 35.59 21.12
C GLU A 152 21.00 35.47 20.20
N ALA A 153 20.76 35.21 18.92
CA ALA A 153 21.78 35.31 17.88
C ALA A 153 22.05 36.77 17.52
N LYS A 154 23.31 37.21 17.61
CA LYS A 154 23.69 38.57 17.24
C LYS A 154 24.13 38.62 15.78
N LEU A 155 23.52 39.49 14.99
CA LEU A 155 24.00 39.77 13.63
C LEU A 155 25.31 40.57 13.73
N THR A 156 26.40 39.96 13.28
CA THR A 156 27.73 40.60 13.28
C THR A 156 27.93 41.41 12.01
N THR A 157 27.63 40.80 10.85
CA THR A 157 27.91 41.42 9.56
C THR A 157 26.88 41.01 8.49
N LYS A 158 26.63 41.89 7.53
CA LYS A 158 25.80 41.66 6.34
C LYS A 158 26.58 42.03 5.08
N CYS A 159 26.52 41.16 4.08
CA CYS A 159 26.98 41.42 2.71
C CYS A 159 25.86 41.05 1.74
N GLY A 160 25.80 41.65 0.54
CA GLY A 160 24.77 41.32 -0.44
C GLY A 160 25.21 41.56 -1.86
N LEU A 161 24.51 40.93 -2.81
CA LEU A 161 24.73 41.12 -4.24
C LEU A 161 24.09 42.43 -4.72
N GLU A 162 24.93 43.40 -5.11
CA GLU A 162 24.52 44.67 -5.70
C GLU A 162 24.41 44.59 -7.24
N ILE A 163 23.69 43.57 -7.74
CA ILE A 163 23.46 43.38 -9.18
C ILE A 163 22.05 43.83 -9.55
N ARG A 164 21.91 44.50 -10.71
CA ARG A 164 20.63 44.95 -11.26
C ARG A 164 19.69 43.74 -11.45
N GLY A 165 18.56 43.75 -10.77
CA GLY A 165 17.60 42.64 -10.77
C GLY A 165 17.60 41.79 -9.50
N HIS A 166 18.56 41.98 -8.59
CA HIS A 166 18.66 41.30 -7.29
C HIS A 166 18.49 39.77 -7.39
N PRO A 167 19.34 39.07 -8.18
CA PRO A 167 19.25 37.63 -8.32
C PRO A 167 19.44 36.97 -6.95
N LYS A 168 18.52 36.06 -6.61
CA LYS A 168 18.56 35.32 -5.35
C LYS A 168 19.64 34.24 -5.40
N PHE A 169 20.29 34.00 -4.28
CA PHE A 169 21.17 32.85 -4.09
C PHE A 169 20.37 31.55 -4.27
N THR A 170 21.04 30.51 -4.74
CA THR A 170 20.47 29.17 -4.90
C THR A 170 21.03 28.21 -3.87
N THR A 171 22.34 28.28 -3.61
CA THR A 171 23.06 27.48 -2.61
C THR A 171 24.33 28.21 -2.16
N GLY A 172 24.98 27.71 -1.13
CA GLY A 172 26.33 28.11 -0.76
C GLY A 172 27.04 27.07 0.09
N ARG A 173 28.37 27.15 0.12
CA ARG A 173 29.25 26.22 0.84
C ARG A 173 30.45 26.97 1.40
N TRP A 174 30.82 26.64 2.64
CA TRP A 174 32.03 27.16 3.25
C TRP A 174 33.27 26.65 2.53
N ASN A 175 34.26 27.53 2.35
CA ASN A 175 35.58 27.09 1.96
C ASN A 175 36.30 26.58 3.22
N PRO A 176 36.63 25.28 3.33
CA PRO A 176 37.32 24.74 4.50
C PRO A 176 38.76 25.26 4.61
N HIS A 177 39.31 25.81 3.52
CA HIS A 177 40.64 26.41 3.46
C HIS A 177 40.63 27.87 3.93
N HIS A 178 41.81 28.50 3.91
CA HIS A 178 41.96 29.92 4.28
C HIS A 178 41.39 30.23 5.67
N ASN A 179 41.59 29.33 6.63
CA ASN A 179 41.05 29.43 7.99
C ASN A 179 39.53 29.61 8.05
N CYS A 180 38.78 29.04 7.09
CA CYS A 180 37.33 29.17 7.01
C CYS A 180 36.87 30.65 6.99
N THR A 181 37.59 31.51 6.27
CA THR A 181 37.23 32.94 6.14
C THR A 181 36.50 33.27 4.85
N GLN A 182 36.30 32.28 3.99
CA GLN A 182 35.68 32.45 2.68
C GLN A 182 34.48 31.52 2.49
N ILE A 183 33.52 31.97 1.69
CA ILE A 183 32.33 31.23 1.31
C ILE A 183 32.12 31.31 -0.20
N ALA A 184 31.70 30.22 -0.83
CA ALA A 184 31.15 30.24 -2.18
C ALA A 184 29.63 30.26 -2.14
N THR A 185 29.03 31.07 -3.00
CA THR A 185 27.58 31.12 -3.21
C THR A 185 27.29 30.98 -4.69
N ALA A 186 26.20 30.30 -5.04
CA ALA A 186 25.68 30.31 -6.39
C ALA A 186 24.42 31.16 -6.51
N ASN A 187 24.22 31.76 -7.67
CA ASN A 187 23.01 32.46 -8.04
C ASN A 187 22.77 32.28 -9.54
N GLU A 188 21.58 31.77 -9.89
CA GLU A 188 21.23 31.37 -11.26
C GLU A 188 22.32 30.46 -11.86
N SER A 189 22.99 30.90 -12.92
CA SER A 189 24.05 30.17 -13.63
C SER A 189 25.47 30.49 -13.15
N CYS A 190 25.63 31.34 -12.13
CA CYS A 190 26.93 31.89 -11.74
C CYS A 190 27.35 31.45 -10.34
N ILE A 191 28.67 31.39 -10.10
CA ILE A 191 29.27 31.08 -8.81
C ILE A 191 30.17 32.24 -8.38
N ARG A 192 30.11 32.61 -7.09
CA ARG A 192 30.86 33.73 -6.52
C ARG A 192 31.52 33.34 -5.21
N GLY A 193 32.77 33.72 -5.04
CA GLY A 193 33.48 33.59 -3.78
C GLY A 193 33.48 34.91 -3.01
N TRP A 194 33.35 34.85 -1.69
CA TRP A 194 33.31 36.00 -0.80
C TRP A 194 34.32 35.81 0.34
N ASP A 195 35.04 36.88 0.69
CA ASP A 195 35.85 36.94 1.92
C ASP A 195 35.02 37.62 2.99
N LEU A 196 34.78 36.91 4.09
CA LEU A 196 33.90 37.37 5.18
C LEU A 196 34.56 38.43 6.08
N ARG A 197 35.89 38.57 6.02
CA ARG A 197 36.59 39.60 6.80
C ARG A 197 36.42 40.97 6.16
N THR A 198 36.48 41.02 4.84
CA THR A 198 36.33 42.26 4.06
C THR A 198 34.92 42.46 3.52
N MET A 199 34.10 41.40 3.51
CA MET A 199 32.80 41.33 2.86
C MET A 199 32.84 41.70 1.38
N GLN A 200 33.95 41.37 0.72
CA GLN A 200 34.13 41.60 -0.71
C GLN A 200 34.12 40.29 -1.48
N GLN A 201 33.63 40.39 -2.71
CA GLN A 201 33.68 39.31 -3.67
C GLN A 201 35.13 39.08 -4.13
N VAL A 202 35.63 37.85 -3.99
CA VAL A 202 37.00 37.44 -4.32
C VAL A 202 37.11 36.99 -5.78
N TYR A 203 36.15 36.20 -6.25
CA TYR A 203 36.13 35.69 -7.62
C TYR A 203 34.70 35.52 -8.13
N THR A 204 34.55 35.42 -9.45
CA THR A 204 33.28 35.08 -10.11
C THR A 204 33.53 34.14 -11.27
N ILE A 205 32.73 33.08 -11.32
CA ILE A 205 32.62 32.16 -12.45
C ILE A 205 31.31 32.51 -13.15
N GLU A 206 31.41 33.29 -14.22
CA GLU A 206 30.25 33.66 -15.04
C GLU A 206 29.83 32.50 -15.93
N ASN A 207 28.52 32.26 -16.06
CA ASN A 207 27.98 31.16 -16.85
C ASN A 207 28.60 29.80 -16.49
N ALA A 208 28.79 29.56 -15.19
CA ALA A 208 29.30 28.29 -14.67
C ALA A 208 28.47 27.13 -15.23
N HIS A 209 27.14 27.24 -15.25
CA HIS A 209 26.24 26.26 -15.85
C HIS A 209 25.30 26.90 -16.89
N GLY A 210 24.79 26.10 -17.82
CA GLY A 210 23.81 26.58 -18.82
C GLY A 210 22.41 26.83 -18.22
N GLN A 211 22.18 26.32 -17.01
CA GLN A 211 20.96 26.44 -16.22
C GLN A 211 21.34 26.75 -14.76
N LEU A 212 20.36 26.64 -13.85
CA LEU A 212 20.54 26.91 -12.43
C LEU A 212 21.56 25.97 -11.77
N VAL A 213 22.51 26.55 -11.02
CA VAL A 213 23.46 25.82 -10.18
C VAL A 213 22.75 25.34 -8.91
N ARG A 214 22.76 24.02 -8.69
CA ARG A 214 22.04 23.35 -7.61
C ARG A 214 22.88 23.20 -6.36
N ASP A 215 24.13 22.79 -6.51
CA ASP A 215 24.99 22.46 -5.37
C ASP A 215 26.46 22.78 -5.63
N LEU A 216 27.21 22.96 -4.54
CA LEU A 216 28.62 23.34 -4.52
C LEU A 216 29.36 22.56 -3.44
N ASP A 217 30.57 22.10 -3.75
CA ASP A 217 31.44 21.52 -2.73
C ASP A 217 32.93 21.77 -3.02
N PHE A 218 33.70 22.02 -1.97
CA PHE A 218 35.14 22.28 -2.08
C PHE A 218 35.94 21.00 -1.91
N ASN A 219 37.04 20.89 -2.67
CA ASN A 219 37.99 19.81 -2.44
C ASN A 219 38.65 20.01 -1.05
N PRO A 220 38.63 19.00 -0.16
CA PRO A 220 39.14 19.16 1.21
C PRO A 220 40.66 19.29 1.28
N ASN A 221 41.40 18.76 0.31
CA ASN A 221 42.87 18.75 0.29
C ASN A 221 43.47 19.80 -0.65
N LYS A 222 42.75 20.20 -1.70
CA LYS A 222 43.18 21.21 -2.68
C LYS A 222 42.44 22.53 -2.53
N GLN A 223 43.18 23.50 -2.02
CA GLN A 223 42.73 24.84 -1.64
C GLN A 223 41.87 25.61 -2.66
N TYR A 224 42.16 25.47 -3.95
CA TYR A 224 41.54 26.27 -5.01
C TYR A 224 40.54 25.49 -5.87
N TYR A 225 40.24 24.25 -5.52
CA TYR A 225 39.37 23.40 -6.31
C TYR A 225 37.95 23.40 -5.76
N LEU A 226 37.01 23.77 -6.63
CA LEU A 226 35.58 23.82 -6.34
C LEU A 226 34.85 22.95 -7.37
N ALA A 227 33.90 22.15 -6.90
CA ALA A 227 32.99 21.42 -7.77
C ALA A 227 31.58 22.02 -7.71
N SER A 228 30.87 21.94 -8.83
CA SER A 228 29.50 22.44 -8.96
C SER A 228 28.66 21.52 -9.82
N CYS A 229 27.38 21.38 -9.48
CA CYS A 229 26.39 20.71 -10.31
C CYS A 229 25.22 21.67 -10.64
N GLY A 230 24.55 21.42 -11.76
CA GLY A 230 23.44 22.25 -12.20
C GLY A 230 22.42 21.52 -13.05
N ASP A 231 21.28 22.18 -13.28
CA ASP A 231 20.15 21.69 -14.06
C ASP A 231 20.47 21.43 -15.55
N ASP A 232 21.68 21.75 -15.99
CA ASP A 232 22.20 21.40 -17.31
C ASP A 232 22.75 19.97 -17.39
N CYS A 233 22.53 19.15 -16.34
CA CYS A 233 23.01 17.77 -16.19
C CYS A 233 24.52 17.65 -16.34
N LYS A 234 25.23 18.66 -15.82
CA LYS A 234 26.69 18.69 -15.80
C LYS A 234 27.19 18.88 -14.39
N THR A 235 28.28 18.18 -14.11
CA THR A 235 29.14 18.42 -12.97
C THR A 235 30.43 19.02 -13.48
N LYS A 236 30.83 20.18 -12.95
CA LYS A 236 32.02 20.90 -13.40
C LYS A 236 32.96 21.13 -12.23
N PHE A 237 34.24 20.99 -12.50
CA PHE A 237 35.32 21.22 -11.55
C PHE A 237 36.08 22.47 -11.97
N TRP A 238 36.39 23.33 -11.02
CA TRP A 238 36.93 24.66 -11.25
C TRP A 238 38.18 24.86 -10.42
N ASP A 239 39.19 25.49 -11.01
CA ASP A 239 40.23 26.17 -10.26
C ASP A 239 39.78 27.63 -10.08
N VAL A 240 39.49 28.05 -8.85
CA VAL A 240 38.96 29.39 -8.58
C VAL A 240 39.93 30.51 -8.95
N ARG A 241 41.20 30.18 -9.24
CA ARG A 241 42.21 31.12 -9.77
C ARG A 241 42.08 31.32 -11.29
N ASN A 242 41.49 30.35 -12.00
CA ASN A 242 41.19 30.42 -13.43
C ASN A 242 39.70 30.16 -13.68
N THR A 243 38.90 31.21 -13.60
CA THR A 243 37.43 31.11 -13.67
C THR A 243 36.86 31.06 -15.09
N LYS A 244 37.70 31.08 -16.13
CA LYS A 244 37.24 31.15 -17.53
C LYS A 244 36.76 29.81 -18.07
N GLU A 245 37.38 28.72 -17.65
CA GLU A 245 37.07 27.38 -18.13
C GLU A 245 37.14 26.36 -16.98
N PRO A 246 36.27 25.35 -16.97
CA PRO A 246 36.36 24.28 -15.98
C PRO A 246 37.56 23.38 -16.28
N VAL A 247 38.18 22.85 -15.23
CA VAL A 247 39.28 21.88 -15.29
C VAL A 247 38.79 20.53 -15.81
N LEU A 248 37.58 20.13 -15.42
CA LEU A 248 36.94 18.88 -15.83
C LEU A 248 35.42 19.07 -15.91
N ILE A 249 34.79 18.38 -16.85
CA ILE A 249 33.34 18.34 -17.01
C ILE A 249 32.89 16.88 -17.08
N LEU A 250 31.96 16.51 -16.21
CA LEU A 250 31.20 15.25 -16.27
C LEU A 250 29.76 15.58 -16.70
N SER A 251 29.14 14.71 -17.49
CA SER A 251 27.84 14.99 -18.15
C SER A 251 26.76 14.00 -17.73
N ASP A 252 26.67 13.75 -16.43
CA ASP A 252 25.83 12.68 -15.90
C ASP A 252 24.75 13.23 -14.94
N HIS A 253 25.13 14.02 -13.92
CA HIS A 253 24.25 14.36 -12.80
C HIS A 253 24.05 15.87 -12.57
N SER A 254 22.94 16.24 -11.91
CA SER A 254 22.48 17.65 -11.79
C SER A 254 22.16 18.16 -10.39
N HIS A 255 21.96 17.30 -9.36
CA HIS A 255 21.34 17.72 -8.09
C HIS A 255 22.31 17.92 -6.93
N CYS A 256 23.19 16.96 -6.65
CA CYS A 256 24.12 17.02 -5.52
C CYS A 256 25.54 16.69 -5.98
N ILE A 257 26.53 17.30 -5.33
CA ILE A 257 27.95 16.91 -5.45
C ILE A 257 28.64 16.94 -4.08
N ARG A 258 29.39 15.88 -3.75
CA ARG A 258 30.22 15.81 -2.54
C ARG A 258 31.60 15.24 -2.81
N TYR A 259 32.62 15.96 -2.36
CA TYR A 259 33.95 15.39 -2.17
C TYR A 259 33.97 14.52 -0.93
N ASN A 260 34.69 13.41 -1.00
CA ASN A 260 34.97 12.62 0.19
C ASN A 260 35.92 13.39 1.11
N HIS A 261 35.62 13.41 2.40
CA HIS A 261 36.37 14.18 3.40
C HIS A 261 37.82 13.70 3.61
N PHE A 262 38.09 12.43 3.30
CA PHE A 262 39.38 11.78 3.52
C PHE A 262 40.16 11.61 2.21
N HIS A 263 39.47 11.17 1.15
CA HIS A 263 40.06 10.86 -0.15
C HIS A 263 39.53 11.79 -1.24
N ASP A 264 40.22 12.90 -1.51
CA ASP A 264 39.74 13.93 -2.44
C ASP A 264 39.62 13.49 -3.92
N GLN A 265 40.10 12.29 -4.25
CA GLN A 265 39.85 11.62 -5.53
C GLN A 265 38.45 11.04 -5.67
N LEU A 266 37.74 10.78 -4.56
CA LEU A 266 36.40 10.19 -4.56
C LEU A 266 35.35 11.29 -4.56
N VAL A 267 34.47 11.26 -5.56
CA VAL A 267 33.38 12.23 -5.71
C VAL A 267 32.06 11.49 -5.86
N LEU A 268 31.10 11.85 -5.01
CA LEU A 268 29.70 11.44 -5.12
C LEU A 268 28.92 12.50 -5.86
N THR A 269 28.08 12.07 -6.78
CA THR A 269 27.11 12.94 -7.44
C THR A 269 25.74 12.27 -7.43
N SER A 270 24.67 13.05 -7.32
CA SER A 270 23.31 12.54 -7.39
C SER A 270 22.42 13.34 -8.34
N SER A 271 21.38 12.72 -8.88
CA SER A 271 20.56 13.32 -9.91
C SER A 271 19.09 12.89 -9.88
N SER A 272 18.29 13.52 -10.75
CA SER A 272 16.86 13.27 -10.90
C SER A 272 16.53 11.95 -11.57
N ASP A 273 17.51 11.31 -12.19
CA ASP A 273 17.43 10.01 -12.85
C ASP A 273 17.48 8.82 -11.87
N SER A 274 17.35 9.11 -10.56
CA SER A 274 17.36 8.15 -9.47
C SER A 274 18.69 7.43 -9.29
N ARG A 275 19.80 8.09 -9.64
CA ARG A 275 21.14 7.51 -9.53
C ARG A 275 22.03 8.30 -8.58
N VAL A 276 22.92 7.57 -7.91
CA VAL A 276 24.12 8.10 -7.27
C VAL A 276 25.32 7.52 -7.99
N ILE A 277 26.24 8.37 -8.43
CA ILE A 277 27.46 7.95 -9.11
C ILE A 277 28.64 8.26 -8.19
N LEU A 278 29.39 7.22 -7.88
CA LEU A 278 30.71 7.31 -7.25
C LEU A 278 31.78 7.30 -8.33
N SER A 279 32.51 8.39 -8.46
CA SER A 279 33.60 8.56 -9.42
C SER A 279 34.94 8.68 -8.73
N SER A 280 35.97 8.06 -9.32
CA SER A 280 37.37 8.32 -9.01
C SER A 280 37.91 9.32 -10.03
N ILE A 281 38.25 10.51 -9.56
CA ILE A 281 38.74 11.62 -10.38
C ILE A 281 40.19 11.90 -10.02
N VAL A 282 41.06 11.01 -10.50
CA VAL A 282 42.48 11.04 -10.19
C VAL A 282 43.17 12.25 -10.83
N SER A 283 42.65 12.75 -11.96
CA SER A 283 43.21 13.92 -12.67
C SER A 283 43.22 15.20 -11.84
N ILE A 284 42.32 15.33 -10.86
CA ILE A 284 42.21 16.50 -9.97
C ILE A 284 42.53 16.19 -8.50
N SER A 285 42.93 14.96 -8.16
CA SER A 285 43.30 14.52 -6.80
C SER A 285 44.61 15.15 -6.28
N SER A 286 44.75 15.24 -4.96
CA SER A 286 45.96 15.66 -4.26
C SER A 286 47.03 14.57 -4.13
N GLU A 287 46.66 13.28 -4.15
CA GLU A 287 47.61 12.17 -3.99
C GLU A 287 48.38 11.84 -5.30
N PRO A 288 49.71 11.71 -5.24
CA PRO A 288 50.50 11.19 -6.36
C PRO A 288 50.52 9.64 -6.37
N PHE A 289 50.42 9.06 -7.57
CA PHE A 289 50.42 7.61 -7.85
C PHE A 289 51.36 6.74 -6.98
N GLY A 290 50.83 5.67 -6.36
CA GLY A 290 51.64 4.47 -6.09
C GLY A 290 51.56 3.71 -4.75
N HIS A 291 50.54 3.86 -3.90
CA HIS A 291 50.53 3.16 -2.58
C HIS A 291 49.34 2.23 -2.26
N LEU A 292 48.42 1.96 -3.19
CA LEU A 292 47.25 1.09 -2.93
C LEU A 292 47.40 -0.37 -3.40
N LEU A 293 48.61 -0.83 -3.75
CA LEU A 293 48.84 -2.21 -4.26
C LEU A 293 50.03 -2.95 -3.62
N GLU A 294 50.43 -2.59 -2.40
CA GLU A 294 51.35 -3.44 -1.64
C GLU A 294 50.88 -3.49 -0.19
N ASP A 295 50.00 -4.44 0.13
CA ASP A 295 50.06 -5.19 1.38
C ASP A 295 49.37 -6.55 1.18
N GLU A 296 50.07 -7.60 1.61
CA GLU A 296 49.76 -9.04 1.55
C GLU A 296 50.22 -9.85 0.32
N ALA A 297 51.52 -10.16 0.24
CA ALA A 297 52.00 -11.57 0.29
C ALA A 297 53.54 -11.68 0.10
N ASP A 298 54.19 -11.99 1.23
CA ASP A 298 55.20 -13.03 1.40
C ASP A 298 56.63 -12.94 0.80
N ASP A 299 57.48 -13.62 1.56
CA ASP A 299 58.92 -13.85 1.53
C ASP A 299 59.63 -13.96 0.15
N GLY A 300 60.90 -13.52 0.14
CA GLY A 300 61.93 -14.10 -0.73
C GLY A 300 62.10 -13.59 -2.17
N SER A 301 63.05 -12.67 -2.32
CA SER A 301 63.94 -12.51 -3.49
C SER A 301 63.34 -12.17 -4.87
N GLN A 302 63.46 -10.89 -5.28
CA GLN A 302 64.13 -10.50 -6.53
C GLN A 302 64.27 -8.96 -6.65
N SER A 303 65.42 -8.53 -7.17
CA SER A 303 65.82 -7.16 -7.45
C SER A 303 64.88 -6.40 -8.41
N PRO A 304 64.83 -5.05 -8.34
CA PRO A 304 63.76 -4.24 -8.93
C PRO A 304 63.81 -4.27 -10.46
N LYS A 305 62.76 -4.82 -11.07
CA LYS A 305 62.49 -4.61 -12.50
C LYS A 305 61.82 -3.25 -12.66
N THR A 306 62.49 -2.35 -13.37
CA THR A 306 61.89 -1.22 -14.08
C THR A 306 60.63 -1.68 -14.82
N ILE A 307 59.46 -1.33 -14.29
CA ILE A 307 58.18 -1.49 -14.98
C ILE A 307 58.02 -0.28 -15.91
N GLY A 308 57.90 -0.59 -17.20
CA GLY A 308 57.77 0.38 -18.28
C GLY A 308 56.41 1.08 -18.32
N ASN A 309 56.32 2.08 -19.19
CA ASN A 309 55.13 2.83 -19.63
C ASN A 309 53.82 2.01 -19.65
N GLY A 310 53.16 1.91 -18.49
CA GLY A 310 51.84 1.28 -18.33
C GLY A 310 50.85 2.32 -17.82
N ASP A 311 49.90 2.70 -18.68
CA ASP A 311 48.66 3.46 -18.47
C ASP A 311 48.64 4.52 -17.35
N LYS A 312 48.67 5.79 -17.77
CA LYS A 312 48.24 6.91 -16.92
C LYS A 312 46.86 6.57 -16.34
N PRO A 313 46.66 6.61 -15.02
CA PRO A 313 45.35 6.36 -14.44
C PRO A 313 44.35 7.37 -14.94
N GLN A 314 43.20 6.85 -15.34
CA GLN A 314 42.14 7.60 -15.99
C GLN A 314 41.02 7.83 -14.99
N ASP A 315 40.41 9.00 -15.09
CA ASP A 315 39.16 9.28 -14.38
C ASP A 315 38.12 8.25 -14.81
N ARG A 316 37.43 7.67 -13.84
CA ARG A 316 36.45 6.63 -14.10
C ARG A 316 35.33 6.65 -13.07
N VAL A 317 34.16 6.21 -13.50
CA VAL A 317 33.08 5.82 -12.59
C VAL A 317 33.53 4.53 -11.90
N ILE A 318 33.54 4.54 -10.56
CA ILE A 318 33.80 3.35 -9.74
C ILE A 318 32.53 2.51 -9.68
N SER A 319 31.41 3.14 -9.35
CA SER A 319 30.12 2.47 -9.16
C SER A 319 28.96 3.43 -9.38
N THR A 320 27.86 2.89 -9.90
CA THR A 320 26.59 3.58 -10.06
C THR A 320 25.55 2.86 -9.22
N TYR A 321 25.00 3.56 -8.25
CA TYR A 321 23.93 3.07 -7.38
C TYR A 321 22.60 3.49 -8.01
N GLU A 322 21.85 2.50 -8.50
CA GLU A 322 20.55 2.67 -9.18
C GLU A 322 19.39 2.14 -8.31
N GLU A 323 19.63 2.00 -7.01
CA GLU A 323 18.68 1.43 -6.05
C GLU A 323 17.58 2.43 -5.64
N HIS A 324 17.76 3.71 -5.92
CA HIS A 324 16.77 4.73 -5.60
C HIS A 324 15.58 4.66 -6.56
N GLU A 325 14.36 4.72 -6.00
CA GLU A 325 13.13 4.68 -6.80
C GLU A 325 12.78 6.04 -7.44
N GLU A 326 13.28 7.13 -6.86
CA GLU A 326 13.05 8.51 -7.27
C GLU A 326 14.35 9.32 -7.34
N SER A 327 14.23 10.56 -7.83
CA SER A 327 15.27 11.57 -7.78
C SER A 327 15.97 11.60 -6.42
N VAL A 328 17.29 11.56 -6.46
CA VAL A 328 18.14 11.60 -5.27
C VAL A 328 18.53 13.05 -5.03
N TYR A 329 17.94 13.65 -4.00
CA TYR A 329 18.05 15.09 -3.72
C TYR A 329 19.26 15.44 -2.86
N ALA A 330 19.76 14.48 -2.08
CA ALA A 330 20.94 14.68 -1.24
C ALA A 330 21.74 13.38 -1.13
N ALA A 331 23.06 13.53 -1.03
CA ALA A 331 23.99 12.46 -0.69
C ALA A 331 25.09 13.09 0.18
N GLU A 332 25.55 12.39 1.21
CA GLU A 332 26.56 12.90 2.14
C GLU A 332 27.47 11.76 2.61
N TRP A 333 28.76 12.03 2.74
CA TRP A 333 29.74 11.09 3.28
C TRP A 333 29.63 10.99 4.79
N SER A 334 29.98 9.85 5.36
CA SER A 334 30.18 9.71 6.80
C SER A 334 31.34 10.58 7.27
N SER A 335 31.23 11.12 8.49
CA SER A 335 32.31 11.81 9.19
C SER A 335 33.27 10.85 9.89
N ALA A 336 32.84 9.62 10.16
CA ALA A 336 33.59 8.61 10.90
C ALA A 336 34.29 7.60 10.00
N ASP A 337 33.71 7.29 8.83
CA ASP A 337 34.22 6.28 7.90
C ASP A 337 34.38 6.84 6.48
N PRO A 338 35.55 6.66 5.83
CA PRO A 338 35.83 7.19 4.50
C PRO A 338 35.15 6.47 3.34
N TRP A 339 34.59 5.27 3.53
CA TRP A 339 33.99 4.45 2.49
C TRP A 339 32.46 4.42 2.56
N LEU A 340 31.89 4.90 3.66
CA LEU A 340 30.45 4.94 3.87
C LEU A 340 29.84 6.29 3.50
N PHE A 341 28.73 6.26 2.76
CA PHE A 341 27.91 7.43 2.49
C PHE A 341 26.42 7.12 2.63
N ALA A 342 25.63 8.14 2.92
CA ALA A 342 24.18 8.08 2.89
C ALA A 342 23.65 8.83 1.66
N SER A 343 22.54 8.38 1.11
CA SER A 343 21.84 9.06 0.01
C SER A 343 20.33 9.04 0.26
N LEU A 344 19.67 10.12 -0.14
CA LEU A 344 18.29 10.42 0.21
C LEU A 344 17.45 10.67 -1.05
N ASN A 345 16.44 9.82 -1.27
CA ASN A 345 15.39 10.03 -2.26
C ASN A 345 14.09 10.54 -1.58
N SER A 346 13.17 11.11 -2.35
CA SER A 346 12.00 11.83 -1.81
C SER A 346 10.80 10.96 -1.42
N ILE A 347 10.93 9.62 -1.41
CA ILE A 347 9.81 8.71 -1.12
C ILE A 347 9.90 7.99 0.24
N ARG A 348 8.72 7.93 0.85
CA ARG A 348 8.24 7.02 1.91
C ARG A 348 8.70 5.57 1.69
N CYS A 349 9.41 4.99 2.65
CA CYS A 349 9.77 3.58 2.57
C CYS A 349 8.56 2.67 2.90
N VAL A 350 8.26 1.72 2.01
CA VAL A 350 7.54 0.48 2.31
C VAL A 350 8.53 -0.65 2.01
N SER A 351 8.87 -1.45 3.03
CA SER A 351 9.82 -2.57 2.96
C SER A 351 9.38 -3.71 2.03
N THR A 352 10.32 -4.36 1.34
CA THR A 352 10.22 -5.76 0.89
C THR A 352 11.59 -6.44 0.90
N SER A 353 11.65 -7.74 1.22
CA SER A 353 12.80 -8.61 0.96
C SER A 353 12.53 -9.62 -0.18
N ASN A 354 13.40 -9.52 -1.19
CA ASN A 354 14.05 -10.48 -2.11
C ASN A 354 13.34 -11.30 -3.25
N ILE A 355 13.63 -10.85 -4.49
CA ILE A 355 14.27 -11.54 -5.67
C ILE A 355 13.44 -12.45 -6.62
N ILE A 356 12.96 -11.84 -7.73
CA ILE A 356 13.03 -12.17 -9.19
C ILE A 356 11.75 -11.81 -9.98
N ASP A 357 11.97 -10.99 -11.02
CA ASP A 357 11.22 -10.75 -12.27
C ASP A 357 9.93 -9.89 -12.34
N ALA A 358 9.98 -9.02 -13.36
CA ALA A 358 8.96 -8.12 -13.94
C ALA A 358 8.67 -6.79 -13.20
N ARG A 359 9.26 -5.69 -13.72
CA ARG A 359 8.90 -4.29 -13.42
C ARG A 359 7.40 -4.05 -13.61
N ALA A 360 6.65 -3.98 -12.51
CA ALA A 360 5.30 -3.42 -12.46
C ALA A 360 5.38 -2.03 -11.81
N LYS A 361 4.79 -1.02 -12.47
CA LYS A 361 4.58 0.33 -11.90
C LYS A 361 3.98 0.18 -10.49
N THR A 362 4.67 0.64 -9.45
CA THR A 362 4.13 0.59 -8.08
C THR A 362 2.91 1.50 -8.02
N LYS A 363 1.76 0.90 -7.73
CA LYS A 363 0.47 1.60 -7.73
C LYS A 363 0.26 2.31 -6.38
N PRO A 364 -0.40 3.48 -6.36
CA PRO A 364 -0.44 4.37 -5.19
C PRO A 364 -1.25 3.79 -4.03
N SER A 365 -0.64 3.66 -2.84
CA SER A 365 -1.32 3.11 -1.65
C SER A 365 -2.66 3.77 -1.36
N LEU A 366 -3.69 2.95 -1.14
CA LEU A 366 -5.07 3.38 -0.89
C LEU A 366 -5.36 3.69 0.59
N ALA A 367 -4.33 3.78 1.44
CA ALA A 367 -4.49 4.10 2.86
C ALA A 367 -5.03 5.53 3.05
N GLN A 368 -6.07 5.68 3.87
CA GLN A 368 -6.68 6.99 4.15
C GLN A 368 -6.14 7.55 5.46
N GLN A 369 -5.68 8.81 5.44
CA GLN A 369 -5.19 9.50 6.64
C GLN A 369 -6.29 9.62 7.70
N GLY A 370 -5.95 9.32 8.97
CA GLY A 370 -6.88 9.41 10.11
C GLY A 370 -7.87 8.24 10.24
N ARG A 371 -7.74 7.18 9.42
CA ARG A 371 -8.51 5.94 9.55
C ARG A 371 -7.58 4.77 9.82
N LYS A 372 -7.97 3.88 10.74
CA LYS A 372 -7.20 2.67 11.02
C LYS A 372 -7.17 1.79 9.78
N ASN A 373 -6.01 1.21 9.46
CA ASN A 373 -5.93 0.19 8.42
C ASN A 373 -6.61 -1.09 8.91
N ILE A 374 -7.44 -1.67 8.05
CA ILE A 374 -8.14 -2.93 8.33
C ILE A 374 -7.63 -3.98 7.36
N VAL A 375 -7.23 -5.10 7.93
CA VAL A 375 -6.54 -6.17 7.22
C VAL A 375 -7.36 -7.45 7.26
N PHE A 376 -7.33 -8.16 6.13
CA PHE A 376 -7.81 -9.51 5.97
C PHE A 376 -6.66 -10.46 6.30
N VAL A 377 -6.76 -11.17 7.43
CA VAL A 377 -5.71 -12.09 7.89
C VAL A 377 -5.74 -13.37 7.06
N ASP A 378 -6.86 -14.09 7.10
CA ASP A 378 -7.10 -15.23 6.22
C ASP A 378 -8.61 -15.52 6.12
N GLY A 379 -8.97 -16.31 5.11
CA GLY A 379 -10.32 -16.82 4.91
C GLY A 379 -10.34 -18.29 4.56
N VAL A 380 -11.45 -18.92 4.94
CA VAL A 380 -11.76 -20.33 4.69
C VAL A 380 -13.19 -20.48 4.22
N ARG A 381 -13.47 -21.61 3.58
CA ARG A 381 -14.81 -22.06 3.23
C ARG A 381 -14.90 -23.57 3.26
N THR A 382 -16.10 -24.06 3.49
CA THR A 382 -16.41 -25.45 3.17
C THR A 382 -16.34 -25.65 1.66
N PRO A 383 -16.14 -26.88 1.17
CA PRO A 383 -16.50 -27.22 -0.20
C PRO A 383 -17.91 -26.70 -0.50
N PHE A 384 -18.07 -26.07 -1.65
CA PHE A 384 -19.35 -25.61 -2.15
C PHE A 384 -19.94 -26.75 -2.95
N LEU A 385 -21.04 -27.28 -2.41
CA LEU A 385 -21.67 -28.48 -2.94
C LEU A 385 -23.03 -28.14 -3.50
N GLN A 386 -23.38 -28.70 -4.64
CA GLN A 386 -24.74 -28.65 -5.17
C GLN A 386 -25.73 -29.10 -4.10
N SER A 387 -26.80 -28.35 -3.91
CA SER A 387 -27.82 -28.66 -2.91
C SER A 387 -28.45 -30.03 -3.18
N LEU A 388 -28.92 -30.67 -2.12
CA LEU A 388 -29.42 -32.05 -2.05
C LEU A 388 -28.36 -33.13 -2.32
N THR A 389 -27.08 -32.81 -2.12
CA THR A 389 -25.96 -33.78 -2.20
C THR A 389 -25.41 -34.14 -0.83
N ASP A 390 -24.10 -34.00 -0.57
CA ASP A 390 -23.46 -34.55 0.62
C ASP A 390 -23.85 -33.83 1.92
N TYR A 391 -24.26 -32.56 1.86
CA TYR A 391 -24.68 -31.79 3.03
C TYR A 391 -26.16 -31.91 3.39
N ALA A 392 -26.95 -32.68 2.63
CA ALA A 392 -28.42 -32.69 2.73
C ALA A 392 -29.00 -32.96 4.14
N ASN A 393 -28.25 -33.65 5.01
CA ASN A 393 -28.68 -34.00 6.37
C ASN A 393 -28.07 -33.10 7.47
N MET A 394 -27.48 -31.96 7.10
CA MET A 394 -26.93 -30.97 8.04
C MET A 394 -27.89 -29.78 8.20
N MET A 395 -27.58 -28.87 9.12
CA MET A 395 -28.22 -27.56 9.21
C MET A 395 -27.27 -26.44 8.81
N PRO A 396 -27.77 -25.24 8.44
CA PRO A 396 -26.90 -24.10 8.10
C PRO A 396 -25.92 -23.75 9.22
N HIS A 397 -26.35 -23.78 10.48
CA HIS A 397 -25.44 -23.51 11.61
C HIS A 397 -24.31 -24.56 11.75
N ASP A 398 -24.52 -25.81 11.30
CA ASP A 398 -23.47 -26.83 11.30
C ASP A 398 -22.38 -26.53 10.26
N LEU A 399 -22.78 -26.07 9.07
CA LEU A 399 -21.82 -25.66 8.04
C LEU A 399 -21.04 -24.41 8.48
N ALA A 400 -21.73 -23.42 9.06
CA ALA A 400 -21.09 -22.24 9.64
C ALA A 400 -20.11 -22.63 10.76
N ARG A 401 -20.50 -23.56 11.66
CA ARG A 401 -19.61 -24.09 12.70
C ARG A 401 -18.36 -24.74 12.10
N ASN A 402 -18.49 -25.53 11.04
CA ASN A 402 -17.34 -26.14 10.36
C ASN A 402 -16.41 -25.07 9.77
N ALA A 403 -16.95 -24.03 9.11
CA ALA A 403 -16.16 -22.92 8.60
C ALA A 403 -15.39 -22.20 9.72
N LEU A 404 -16.04 -21.92 10.84
CA LEU A 404 -15.42 -21.32 12.02
C LEU A 404 -14.30 -22.19 12.63
N LEU A 405 -14.55 -23.49 12.79
CA LEU A 405 -13.55 -24.43 13.30
C LEU A 405 -12.34 -24.55 12.35
N GLY A 406 -12.60 -24.57 11.04
CA GLY A 406 -11.52 -24.58 10.06
C GLY A 406 -10.73 -23.29 10.05
N LEU A 407 -11.37 -22.14 10.28
CA LEU A 407 -10.66 -20.85 10.42
C LEU A 407 -9.74 -20.90 11.64
N ILE A 408 -10.27 -21.26 12.82
CA ILE A 408 -9.50 -21.40 14.06
C ILE A 408 -8.30 -22.32 13.83
N LYS A 409 -8.52 -23.48 13.21
CA LYS A 409 -7.45 -24.46 12.95
C LYS A 409 -6.40 -23.93 11.98
N LYS A 410 -6.81 -23.23 10.91
CA LYS A 410 -5.90 -22.73 9.87
C LYS A 410 -5.06 -21.57 10.37
N THR A 411 -5.64 -20.66 11.14
CA THR A 411 -4.96 -19.46 11.62
C THR A 411 -4.35 -19.62 13.01
N ASN A 412 -4.63 -20.72 13.73
CA ASN A 412 -4.28 -20.88 15.15
C ASN A 412 -4.80 -19.72 16.01
N LEU A 413 -6.01 -19.22 15.68
CA LEU A 413 -6.63 -18.06 16.34
C LEU A 413 -6.98 -18.38 17.80
N PRO A 414 -6.46 -17.62 18.77
CA PRO A 414 -6.96 -17.67 20.14
C PRO A 414 -8.42 -17.21 20.16
N ARG A 415 -9.32 -18.07 20.66
CA ARG A 415 -10.76 -17.80 20.59
C ARG A 415 -11.17 -16.55 21.36
N ASP A 416 -10.46 -16.25 22.45
CA ASP A 416 -10.70 -15.07 23.29
C ASP A 416 -10.13 -13.77 22.69
N ALA A 417 -9.38 -13.85 21.58
CA ALA A 417 -8.86 -12.68 20.87
C ALA A 417 -9.84 -12.10 19.85
N VAL A 418 -11.05 -12.66 19.74
CA VAL A 418 -12.12 -12.16 18.86
C VAL A 418 -13.11 -11.34 19.67
N ASP A 419 -13.40 -10.13 19.22
CA ASP A 419 -14.33 -9.21 19.89
C ASP A 419 -15.76 -9.38 19.40
N TYR A 420 -15.94 -9.77 18.13
CA TYR A 420 -17.25 -9.84 17.50
C TYR A 420 -17.31 -10.88 16.37
N ILE A 421 -18.48 -11.48 16.13
CA ILE A 421 -18.71 -12.43 15.01
C ILE A 421 -19.94 -12.01 14.18
N ILE A 422 -19.81 -11.98 12.86
CA ILE A 422 -20.89 -11.56 11.95
C ILE A 422 -21.02 -12.55 10.80
N PHE A 423 -22.20 -13.16 10.60
CA PHE A 423 -22.43 -14.10 9.49
C PHE A 423 -23.59 -13.67 8.60
N GLY A 424 -23.36 -13.70 7.29
CA GLY A 424 -24.38 -13.51 6.26
C GLY A 424 -25.20 -14.77 5.99
N THR A 425 -26.53 -14.67 5.89
CA THR A 425 -27.39 -15.76 5.38
C THR A 425 -28.68 -15.19 4.78
N VAL A 426 -29.25 -15.84 3.77
CA VAL A 426 -30.50 -15.38 3.14
C VAL A 426 -31.68 -16.23 3.59
N ILE A 427 -31.56 -17.55 3.49
CA ILE A 427 -32.62 -18.47 3.89
C ILE A 427 -32.43 -18.77 5.37
N GLN A 428 -33.21 -18.08 6.19
CA GLN A 428 -33.11 -18.23 7.64
C GLN A 428 -33.77 -19.53 8.12
N GLU A 429 -33.00 -20.35 8.83
CA GLU A 429 -33.54 -21.46 9.62
C GLU A 429 -34.16 -20.92 10.91
N VAL A 430 -35.45 -21.22 11.13
CA VAL A 430 -36.24 -20.63 12.23
C VAL A 430 -35.72 -21.04 13.60
N LYS A 431 -35.15 -22.24 13.75
CA LYS A 431 -34.55 -22.69 15.02
C LYS A 431 -33.28 -21.91 15.38
N THR A 432 -32.54 -21.45 14.38
CA THR A 432 -31.27 -20.74 14.55
C THR A 432 -31.38 -19.34 13.98
N SER A 433 -32.31 -18.52 14.51
CA SER A 433 -32.56 -17.17 13.99
C SER A 433 -31.30 -16.31 13.91
N ASN A 434 -30.38 -16.47 14.88
CA ASN A 434 -29.05 -15.89 14.84
C ASN A 434 -28.04 -17.01 14.56
N VAL A 435 -27.96 -17.42 13.29
CA VAL A 435 -27.05 -18.50 12.83
C VAL A 435 -25.61 -18.22 13.24
N ALA A 436 -25.18 -16.95 13.25
CA ALA A 436 -23.84 -16.55 13.66
C ALA A 436 -23.55 -16.96 15.11
N ARG A 437 -24.48 -16.65 16.02
CA ARG A 437 -24.33 -16.94 17.45
C ARG A 437 -24.33 -18.43 17.74
N GLU A 438 -25.28 -19.18 17.18
CA GLU A 438 -25.37 -20.62 17.43
C GLU A 438 -24.15 -21.37 16.86
N ALA A 439 -23.68 -20.97 15.68
CA ALA A 439 -22.46 -21.53 15.10
C ALA A 439 -21.21 -21.17 15.91
N ALA A 440 -21.10 -19.94 16.42
CA ALA A 440 -19.98 -19.49 17.24
C ALA A 440 -19.87 -20.26 18.56
N LEU A 441 -21.00 -20.43 19.26
CA LEU A 441 -21.06 -21.24 20.48
C LEU A 441 -20.67 -22.70 20.18
N GLY A 442 -21.20 -23.27 19.09
CA GLY A 442 -20.84 -24.62 18.66
C GLY A 442 -19.36 -24.78 18.26
N ALA A 443 -18.73 -23.73 17.74
CA ALA A 443 -17.29 -23.71 17.43
C ALA A 443 -16.41 -23.49 18.68
N GLY A 444 -17.03 -23.18 19.81
CA GLY A 444 -16.40 -23.02 21.11
C GLY A 444 -15.76 -21.66 21.34
N PHE A 445 -16.22 -20.61 20.64
CA PHE A 445 -15.93 -19.23 21.02
C PHE A 445 -16.53 -18.89 22.39
N SER A 446 -15.93 -17.92 23.08
CA SER A 446 -16.34 -17.52 24.42
C SER A 446 -17.78 -16.99 24.45
N ASP A 447 -18.50 -17.29 25.53
CA ASP A 447 -19.86 -16.81 25.76
C ASP A 447 -19.96 -15.29 25.71
N LYS A 448 -18.87 -14.60 26.07
CA LYS A 448 -18.75 -13.13 26.11
C LYS A 448 -18.72 -12.49 24.73
N ILE A 449 -18.41 -13.23 23.66
CA ILE A 449 -18.21 -12.69 22.32
C ILE A 449 -19.58 -12.51 21.63
N PRO A 450 -20.07 -11.27 21.45
CA PRO A 450 -21.32 -11.04 20.75
C PRO A 450 -21.26 -11.49 19.29
N ALA A 451 -22.41 -11.91 18.77
CA ALA A 451 -22.55 -12.27 17.36
C ALA A 451 -23.92 -11.88 16.81
N HIS A 452 -23.98 -11.48 15.54
CA HIS A 452 -25.24 -11.27 14.85
C HIS A 452 -25.23 -11.81 13.42
N THR A 453 -26.43 -12.15 12.94
CA THR A 453 -26.67 -12.56 11.56
C THR A 453 -27.15 -11.36 10.74
N VAL A 454 -26.65 -11.24 9.51
CA VAL A 454 -27.02 -10.19 8.57
C VAL A 454 -27.56 -10.78 7.26
N THR A 455 -28.48 -10.08 6.62
CA THR A 455 -29.09 -10.53 5.37
C THR A 455 -29.14 -9.38 4.38
N MET A 456 -28.49 -9.57 3.23
CA MET A 456 -28.51 -8.70 2.07
C MET A 456 -28.32 -9.54 0.80
N ALA A 457 -29.26 -10.46 0.55
CA ALA A 457 -29.27 -11.32 -0.63
C ALA A 457 -27.89 -11.98 -0.92
N CYS A 458 -27.48 -12.05 -2.19
CA CYS A 458 -26.22 -12.64 -2.66
C CYS A 458 -24.95 -12.01 -2.04
N ILE A 459 -25.07 -10.81 -1.47
CA ILE A 459 -23.98 -10.02 -0.90
C ILE A 459 -24.02 -9.98 0.63
N SER A 460 -24.74 -10.91 1.27
CA SER A 460 -24.87 -10.97 2.73
C SER A 460 -23.53 -11.15 3.44
N SER A 461 -22.61 -11.95 2.90
CA SER A 461 -21.25 -12.07 3.47
C SER A 461 -20.39 -10.83 3.20
N ASN A 462 -20.57 -10.13 2.08
CA ASN A 462 -19.95 -8.82 1.90
C ASN A 462 -20.48 -7.83 2.95
N GLN A 463 -21.79 -7.87 3.24
CA GLN A 463 -22.38 -7.06 4.29
C GLN A 463 -21.79 -7.42 5.66
N ALA A 464 -21.54 -8.70 5.95
CA ALA A 464 -20.84 -9.11 7.17
C ALA A 464 -19.43 -8.49 7.27
N ILE A 465 -18.65 -8.56 6.19
CA ILE A 465 -17.30 -7.97 6.10
C ILE A 465 -17.34 -6.45 6.30
N THR A 466 -18.23 -5.76 5.59
CA THR A 466 -18.33 -4.29 5.67
C THR A 466 -18.91 -3.80 6.99
N THR A 467 -19.79 -4.58 7.63
CA THR A 467 -20.26 -4.30 9.00
C THR A 467 -19.11 -4.45 9.99
N ALA A 468 -18.27 -5.48 9.84
CA ALA A 468 -17.05 -5.64 10.63
C ALA A 468 -16.09 -4.44 10.45
N ILE A 469 -15.85 -4.04 9.20
CA ILE A 469 -15.04 -2.85 8.87
C ILE A 469 -15.59 -1.60 9.56
N GLY A 470 -16.92 -1.39 9.52
CA GLY A 470 -17.58 -0.26 10.16
C GLY A 470 -17.39 -0.23 11.67
N LEU A 471 -17.51 -1.38 12.35
CA LEU A 471 -17.28 -1.48 13.80
C LEU A 471 -15.82 -1.18 14.18
N MET A 472 -14.86 -1.67 13.38
CA MET A 472 -13.43 -1.42 13.60
C MET A 472 -13.05 0.04 13.35
N GLN A 473 -13.56 0.65 12.27
CA GLN A 473 -13.35 2.09 12.01
C GLN A 473 -13.98 2.98 13.09
N ALA A 474 -15.08 2.54 13.71
CA ALA A 474 -15.72 3.24 14.82
C ALA A 474 -14.98 3.05 16.16
N GLY A 475 -13.93 2.22 16.22
CA GLY A 475 -13.17 1.93 17.44
C GLY A 475 -13.89 1.02 18.43
N MET A 476 -14.89 0.26 17.99
CA MET A 476 -15.70 -0.62 18.86
C MET A 476 -15.08 -2.01 19.04
N CYS A 477 -14.30 -2.46 18.07
CA CYS A 477 -13.66 -3.78 18.03
C CYS A 477 -12.32 -3.67 17.30
N ASP A 478 -11.36 -4.56 17.58
CA ASP A 478 -10.09 -4.66 16.87
C ASP A 478 -9.93 -6.00 16.12
N SER A 479 -10.72 -7.00 16.47
CA SER A 479 -10.68 -8.34 15.89
C SER A 479 -12.08 -8.91 15.69
N VAL A 480 -12.46 -9.19 14.44
CA VAL A 480 -13.81 -9.65 14.08
C VAL A 480 -13.73 -10.84 13.12
N VAL A 481 -14.55 -11.86 13.37
CA VAL A 481 -14.77 -12.94 12.40
C VAL A 481 -15.99 -12.62 11.56
N ALA A 482 -15.78 -12.36 10.27
CA ALA A 482 -16.85 -12.14 9.30
C ALA A 482 -17.01 -13.37 8.41
N GLY A 483 -18.24 -13.79 8.15
CA GLY A 483 -18.51 -15.01 7.39
C GLY A 483 -19.87 -15.03 6.73
N GLY A 484 -20.27 -16.21 6.28
CA GLY A 484 -21.63 -16.46 5.84
C GLY A 484 -21.90 -17.92 5.56
N VAL A 485 -23.17 -18.26 5.47
CA VAL A 485 -23.64 -19.61 5.19
C VAL A 485 -24.93 -19.57 4.40
N GLU A 486 -25.07 -20.51 3.48
CA GLU A 486 -26.34 -20.79 2.83
C GLU A 486 -26.57 -22.29 2.78
N PHE A 487 -27.83 -22.67 2.96
CA PHE A 487 -28.25 -24.05 2.94
C PHE A 487 -29.59 -24.16 2.22
N MET A 488 -29.57 -24.66 0.98
CA MET A 488 -30.74 -24.82 0.14
C MET A 488 -31.26 -26.26 0.09
N SER A 489 -30.57 -27.20 0.75
CA SER A 489 -31.04 -28.59 0.90
C SER A 489 -32.29 -28.73 1.78
N ASP A 490 -32.46 -27.87 2.79
CA ASP A 490 -33.60 -27.90 3.71
C ASP A 490 -34.21 -26.51 3.86
N VAL A 491 -34.89 -26.04 2.81
CA VAL A 491 -35.54 -24.72 2.82
C VAL A 491 -36.87 -24.81 3.59
N PRO A 492 -37.14 -23.92 4.57
CA PRO A 492 -38.38 -23.95 5.34
C PRO A 492 -39.64 -23.83 4.46
N ILE A 493 -40.52 -24.84 4.54
CA ILE A 493 -41.82 -24.84 3.85
C ILE A 493 -42.87 -24.20 4.76
N ARG A 494 -43.67 -23.27 4.24
CA ARG A 494 -44.73 -22.61 5.00
C ARG A 494 -46.08 -23.28 4.71
N PHE A 495 -46.99 -23.17 5.65
CA PHE A 495 -48.42 -23.36 5.37
C PHE A 495 -49.09 -22.03 5.04
N SER A 496 -50.27 -22.11 4.42
CA SER A 496 -51.09 -20.93 4.13
C SER A 496 -51.26 -20.02 5.35
N ARG A 497 -51.27 -18.69 5.12
CA ARG A 497 -51.46 -17.70 6.21
C ARG A 497 -52.70 -17.99 7.06
N LYS A 498 -53.78 -18.49 6.42
CA LYS A 498 -55.02 -18.90 7.10
C LYS A 498 -54.78 -20.07 8.04
N LEU A 499 -54.11 -21.14 7.59
CA LEU A 499 -53.80 -22.30 8.44
C LEU A 499 -52.91 -21.91 9.63
N ARG A 500 -51.85 -21.11 9.38
CA ARG A 500 -50.97 -20.63 10.46
C ARG A 500 -51.74 -19.81 11.51
N LYS A 501 -52.68 -18.95 11.09
CA LYS A 501 -53.53 -18.17 12.00
C LYS A 501 -54.44 -19.09 12.83
N ILE A 502 -55.02 -20.13 12.22
CA ILE A 502 -55.85 -21.12 12.92
C ILE A 502 -55.02 -21.86 13.98
N MET A 503 -53.84 -22.37 13.63
CA MET A 503 -52.95 -23.08 14.56
C MET A 503 -52.49 -22.18 15.73
N LEU A 504 -52.09 -20.93 15.46
CA LEU A 504 -51.68 -19.99 16.50
C LEU A 504 -52.86 -19.58 17.42
N ASN A 505 -54.05 -19.39 16.86
CA ASN A 505 -55.24 -19.05 17.64
C ASN A 505 -55.76 -20.23 18.45
N MET A 506 -55.53 -21.46 18.00
CA MET A 506 -55.88 -22.67 18.73
C MET A 506 -55.13 -22.74 20.07
N ASN A 507 -53.84 -22.37 20.08
CA ASN A 507 -53.05 -22.26 21.31
C ASN A 507 -53.53 -21.14 22.25
N LYS A 508 -54.20 -20.10 21.73
CA LYS A 508 -54.76 -19.01 22.54
C LYS A 508 -56.16 -19.31 23.09
N ALA A 509 -56.90 -20.26 22.50
CA ALA A 509 -58.26 -20.59 22.89
C ALA A 509 -58.28 -21.42 24.20
N LYS A 510 -58.70 -20.79 25.30
CA LYS A 510 -58.76 -21.42 26.64
C LYS A 510 -60.01 -22.28 26.88
N THR A 511 -61.13 -21.96 26.23
CA THR A 511 -62.41 -22.67 26.41
C THR A 511 -62.69 -23.65 25.27
N MET A 512 -63.41 -24.74 25.54
CA MET A 512 -63.78 -25.72 24.51
C MET A 512 -64.59 -25.12 23.35
N GLY A 513 -65.54 -24.22 23.62
CA GLY A 513 -66.32 -23.55 22.57
C GLY A 513 -65.46 -22.68 21.64
N ALA A 514 -64.52 -21.91 22.20
CA ALA A 514 -63.57 -21.14 21.41
C ALA A 514 -62.63 -22.03 20.57
N ARG A 515 -62.21 -23.20 21.10
CA ARG A 515 -61.40 -24.16 20.34
C ARG A 515 -62.19 -24.75 19.16
N LEU A 516 -63.46 -25.12 19.38
CA LEU A 516 -64.32 -25.65 18.33
C LEU A 516 -64.59 -24.61 17.24
N ASN A 517 -64.77 -23.33 17.61
CA ASN A 517 -64.91 -22.21 16.67
C ASN A 517 -63.66 -21.93 15.84
N VAL A 518 -62.46 -22.18 16.38
CA VAL A 518 -61.20 -22.06 15.63
C VAL A 518 -61.02 -23.28 14.71
N LEU A 519 -61.36 -24.48 15.19
CA LEU A 519 -61.28 -25.71 14.41
C LEU A 519 -62.28 -25.72 13.24
N SER A 520 -63.47 -25.14 13.40
CA SER A 520 -64.47 -25.04 12.32
C SER A 520 -64.01 -24.18 11.14
N GLN A 521 -62.98 -23.34 11.32
CA GLN A 521 -62.36 -22.55 10.26
C GLN A 521 -61.36 -23.37 9.43
N PHE A 522 -60.98 -24.56 9.89
CA PHE A 522 -60.09 -25.46 9.17
C PHE A 522 -60.80 -26.02 7.93
N ARG A 523 -60.09 -26.02 6.80
CA ARG A 523 -60.53 -26.67 5.55
C ARG A 523 -59.39 -27.54 5.02
N PRO A 524 -59.64 -28.75 4.50
CA PRO A 524 -58.58 -29.62 3.98
C PRO A 524 -57.67 -28.96 2.94
N GLY A 525 -58.20 -28.10 2.08
CA GLY A 525 -57.41 -27.35 1.09
C GLY A 525 -56.39 -26.34 1.68
N LEU A 526 -56.48 -26.00 2.97
CA LEU A 526 -55.52 -25.13 3.65
C LEU A 526 -54.21 -25.85 4.01
N LEU A 527 -54.17 -27.19 3.92
CA LEU A 527 -52.98 -28.03 4.14
C LEU A 527 -51.99 -27.96 2.97
N ALA A 528 -52.34 -27.35 1.84
CA ALA A 528 -51.43 -27.17 0.73
C ALA A 528 -50.20 -26.36 1.18
N PRO A 529 -48.97 -26.88 0.99
CA PRO A 529 -47.76 -26.16 1.36
C PRO A 529 -47.54 -24.96 0.44
N GLU A 530 -47.13 -23.84 1.01
CA GLU A 530 -46.54 -22.70 0.31
C GLU A 530 -45.04 -22.97 0.19
N LEU A 531 -44.64 -23.49 -0.96
CA LEU A 531 -43.23 -23.71 -1.26
C LEU A 531 -42.50 -22.37 -1.36
N PRO A 532 -41.26 -22.28 -0.83
CA PRO A 532 -40.42 -21.09 -0.99
C PRO A 532 -40.07 -20.91 -2.47
N ALA A 533 -40.40 -19.75 -3.03
CA ALA A 533 -40.02 -19.38 -4.40
C ALA A 533 -38.72 -18.58 -4.36
N VAL A 534 -37.73 -18.97 -5.18
CA VAL A 534 -36.52 -18.17 -5.43
C VAL A 534 -36.85 -17.08 -6.48
N ALA A 535 -37.81 -16.24 -6.13
CA ALA A 535 -38.30 -15.15 -6.97
C ALA A 535 -38.22 -13.83 -6.21
N GLU A 536 -38.00 -12.74 -6.95
CA GLU A 536 -38.11 -11.40 -6.38
C GLU A 536 -39.51 -11.14 -5.88
N PHE A 537 -39.62 -10.66 -4.65
CA PHE A 537 -40.92 -10.36 -4.08
C PHE A 537 -41.62 -9.19 -4.79
N SER A 538 -40.84 -8.17 -5.18
CA SER A 538 -41.37 -6.94 -5.77
C SER A 538 -41.85 -7.11 -7.21
N THR A 539 -41.23 -8.01 -7.98
CA THR A 539 -41.54 -8.22 -9.41
C THR A 539 -42.21 -9.57 -9.68
N ASN A 540 -42.21 -10.49 -8.71
CA ASN A 540 -42.58 -11.91 -8.86
C ASN A 540 -41.81 -12.64 -9.97
N GLU A 541 -40.64 -12.14 -10.37
CA GLU A 541 -39.78 -12.78 -11.37
C GLU A 541 -38.69 -13.63 -10.72
N VAL A 542 -38.43 -14.79 -11.31
CA VAL A 542 -37.29 -15.64 -10.93
C VAL A 542 -36.02 -15.04 -11.52
N MET A 543 -34.91 -15.05 -10.77
CA MET A 543 -33.61 -14.49 -11.17
C MET A 543 -33.19 -14.81 -12.61
N GLY A 544 -33.35 -16.07 -13.02
CA GLY A 544 -32.95 -16.51 -14.37
C GLY A 544 -33.82 -15.93 -15.49
N HIS A 545 -35.09 -15.61 -15.25
CA HIS A 545 -35.93 -14.91 -16.23
C HIS A 545 -35.44 -13.48 -16.45
N SER A 546 -35.14 -12.78 -15.36
CA SER A 546 -34.60 -11.43 -15.42
C SER A 546 -33.21 -11.42 -16.07
N CYS A 547 -32.38 -12.44 -15.85
CA CYS A 547 -31.12 -12.61 -16.57
C CYS A 547 -31.32 -12.81 -18.08
N ASP A 548 -32.27 -13.63 -18.50
CA ASP A 548 -32.53 -13.90 -19.92
C ASP A 548 -33.02 -12.63 -20.64
N ARG A 549 -33.92 -11.87 -20.00
CA ARG A 549 -34.33 -10.54 -20.49
C ARG A 549 -33.15 -9.57 -20.55
N LEU A 550 -32.32 -9.53 -19.51
CA LEU A 550 -31.16 -8.65 -19.47
C LEU A 550 -30.15 -9.00 -20.57
N ALA A 551 -29.86 -10.28 -20.76
CA ALA A 551 -29.00 -10.76 -21.84
C ALA A 551 -29.56 -10.33 -23.21
N ALA A 552 -30.87 -10.49 -23.42
CA ALA A 552 -31.53 -10.01 -24.64
C ALA A 552 -31.43 -8.48 -24.81
N ALA A 553 -31.63 -7.70 -23.74
CA ALA A 553 -31.55 -6.24 -23.78
C ALA A 553 -30.16 -5.71 -24.19
N PHE A 554 -29.10 -6.43 -23.80
CA PHE A 554 -27.72 -6.12 -24.20
C PHE A 554 -27.23 -6.95 -25.40
N ALA A 555 -28.13 -7.63 -26.11
CA ALA A 555 -27.80 -8.48 -27.26
C ALA A 555 -26.67 -9.50 -26.97
N VAL A 556 -26.69 -10.11 -25.79
CA VAL A 556 -25.79 -11.22 -25.42
C VAL A 556 -26.37 -12.52 -25.96
N SER A 557 -25.68 -13.08 -26.96
CA SER A 557 -26.08 -14.30 -27.63
C SER A 557 -25.90 -15.53 -26.73
N ARG A 558 -26.66 -16.58 -27.04
CA ARG A 558 -26.52 -17.90 -26.40
C ARG A 558 -25.10 -18.45 -26.50
N ARG A 559 -24.44 -18.25 -27.65
CA ARG A 559 -23.09 -18.74 -27.90
C ARG A 559 -22.07 -18.07 -26.97
N GLU A 560 -22.12 -16.74 -26.84
CA GLU A 560 -21.25 -16.00 -25.91
C GLU A 560 -21.43 -16.49 -24.46
N GLN A 561 -22.68 -16.76 -24.04
CA GLN A 561 -22.97 -17.28 -22.69
C GLN A 561 -22.38 -18.67 -22.46
N ASP A 562 -22.53 -19.57 -23.42
CA ASP A 562 -21.99 -20.93 -23.30
C ASP A 562 -20.46 -20.92 -23.34
N GLU A 563 -19.84 -20.07 -24.17
CA GLU A 563 -18.37 -19.89 -24.20
C GLU A 563 -17.82 -19.38 -22.86
N PHE A 564 -18.48 -18.39 -22.25
CA PHE A 564 -18.09 -17.90 -20.92
C PHE A 564 -18.25 -18.98 -19.83
N ALA A 565 -19.33 -19.75 -19.88
CA ALA A 565 -19.58 -20.82 -18.92
C ALA A 565 -18.54 -21.96 -19.03
N MET A 566 -18.17 -22.35 -20.26
CA MET A 566 -17.08 -23.30 -20.49
C MET A 566 -15.76 -22.80 -19.90
N ARG A 567 -15.44 -21.51 -20.12
CA ARG A 567 -14.25 -20.87 -19.56
C ARG A 567 -14.24 -20.96 -18.04
N SER A 568 -15.33 -20.57 -17.37
CA SER A 568 -15.41 -20.60 -15.89
C SER A 568 -15.25 -22.01 -15.32
N HIS A 569 -15.85 -23.03 -15.95
CA HIS A 569 -15.68 -24.43 -15.53
C HIS A 569 -14.27 -24.97 -15.78
N LYS A 570 -13.66 -24.65 -16.93
CA LYS A 570 -12.29 -25.06 -17.27
C LYS A 570 -11.28 -24.45 -16.29
N LEU A 571 -11.39 -23.15 -16.03
CA LEU A 571 -10.50 -22.44 -15.11
C LEU A 571 -10.66 -22.94 -13.66
N ALA A 572 -11.89 -23.21 -13.21
CA ALA A 572 -12.10 -23.82 -11.89
C ALA A 572 -11.47 -25.23 -11.79
N HIS A 573 -11.59 -26.03 -12.85
CA HIS A 573 -11.00 -27.37 -12.90
C HIS A 573 -9.47 -27.32 -12.85
N GLU A 574 -8.85 -26.40 -13.60
CA GLU A 574 -7.41 -26.16 -13.59
C GLU A 574 -6.93 -25.64 -12.22
N ALA A 575 -7.64 -24.67 -11.63
CA ALA A 575 -7.32 -24.13 -10.32
C ALA A 575 -7.42 -25.18 -9.19
N ALA A 576 -8.44 -26.05 -9.25
CA ALA A 576 -8.59 -27.17 -8.33
C ALA A 576 -7.47 -28.20 -8.50
N GLY A 577 -7.14 -28.58 -9.75
CA GLY A 577 -6.05 -29.52 -10.06
C GLY A 577 -4.67 -29.01 -9.65
N ASN A 578 -4.44 -27.69 -9.74
CA ASN A 578 -3.20 -27.04 -9.34
C ASN A 578 -3.14 -26.68 -7.85
N GLY A 579 -4.18 -27.01 -7.05
CA GLY A 579 -4.21 -26.74 -5.61
C GLY A 579 -4.31 -25.25 -5.25
N LEU A 580 -4.81 -24.40 -6.15
CA LEU A 580 -4.93 -22.95 -5.94
C LEU A 580 -6.08 -22.59 -4.98
N LEU A 581 -7.10 -23.46 -4.86
CA LEU A 581 -8.27 -23.31 -3.99
C LEU A 581 -7.93 -23.58 -2.50
N SER A 582 -6.97 -22.82 -1.97
CA SER A 582 -6.45 -22.93 -0.60
C SER A 582 -7.40 -22.46 0.51
N ASP A 583 -8.54 -21.88 0.11
CA ASP A 583 -9.61 -21.48 1.01
C ASP A 583 -10.50 -22.67 1.43
N ILE A 584 -10.45 -23.81 0.74
CA ILE A 584 -11.25 -24.99 1.09
C ILE A 584 -10.71 -25.67 2.37
N ILE A 585 -11.60 -25.86 3.35
CA ILE A 585 -11.36 -26.70 4.52
C ILE A 585 -12.14 -28.04 4.40
N PRO A 586 -11.49 -29.20 4.57
CA PRO A 586 -12.21 -30.48 4.52
C PRO A 586 -13.29 -30.57 5.61
N VAL A 587 -14.49 -31.02 5.24
CA VAL A 587 -15.64 -31.15 6.14
C VAL A 587 -15.96 -32.61 6.40
N LYS A 588 -16.12 -32.96 7.67
CA LYS A 588 -16.64 -34.26 8.11
C LYS A 588 -18.17 -34.20 8.20
N VAL A 589 -18.84 -34.85 7.27
CA VAL A 589 -20.30 -35.00 7.31
C VAL A 589 -20.68 -36.17 8.22
N PRO A 590 -21.60 -35.99 9.19
CA PRO A 590 -22.11 -37.08 10.02
C PRO A 590 -22.63 -38.24 9.16
N GLY A 591 -22.24 -39.47 9.51
CA GLY A 591 -22.64 -40.67 8.77
C GLY A 591 -21.86 -40.97 7.48
N LYS A 592 -20.88 -40.13 7.08
CA LYS A 592 -19.95 -40.43 5.97
C LYS A 592 -18.55 -40.70 6.48
N GLU A 593 -17.91 -41.75 5.98
CA GLU A 593 -16.52 -42.09 6.36
C GLU A 593 -15.50 -41.11 5.77
N LYS A 594 -15.65 -40.75 4.48
CA LYS A 594 -14.74 -39.84 3.79
C LYS A 594 -15.01 -38.38 4.15
N LEU A 595 -13.93 -37.61 4.30
CA LEU A 595 -13.99 -36.15 4.36
C LEU A 595 -14.36 -35.62 2.98
N ILE A 596 -15.22 -34.60 2.93
CA ILE A 596 -15.48 -33.87 1.70
C ILE A 596 -14.48 -32.72 1.62
N SER A 597 -13.67 -32.69 0.57
CA SER A 597 -12.57 -31.72 0.41
C SER A 597 -12.55 -31.05 -0.96
N VAL A 598 -13.54 -31.31 -1.81
CA VAL A 598 -13.60 -30.79 -3.18
C VAL A 598 -14.99 -30.28 -3.50
N ASP A 599 -15.06 -29.20 -4.29
CA ASP A 599 -16.31 -28.69 -4.84
C ASP A 599 -16.86 -29.69 -5.88
N ASN A 600 -18.18 -29.91 -5.91
CA ASN A 600 -18.81 -30.88 -6.81
C ASN A 600 -19.50 -30.24 -8.03
N GLY A 601 -19.47 -28.91 -8.14
CA GLY A 601 -20.04 -28.16 -9.26
C GLY A 601 -19.17 -28.09 -10.51
N ILE A 602 -17.87 -28.35 -10.36
CA ILE A 602 -16.87 -28.18 -11.43
C ILE A 602 -17.06 -29.29 -12.48
N ARG A 603 -17.63 -28.93 -13.63
CA ARG A 603 -17.90 -29.84 -14.75
C ARG A 603 -17.49 -29.22 -16.09
N VAL A 604 -16.48 -29.79 -16.74
CA VAL A 604 -16.04 -29.33 -18.06
C VAL A 604 -16.88 -30.05 -19.12
N SER A 605 -17.56 -29.31 -19.98
CA SER A 605 -18.40 -29.82 -21.08
C SER A 605 -17.95 -29.23 -22.41
N THR A 606 -18.28 -29.88 -23.54
CA THR A 606 -17.97 -29.36 -24.87
C THR A 606 -19.02 -28.36 -25.37
N ALA A 607 -18.64 -27.51 -26.31
CA ALA A 607 -19.54 -26.53 -26.92
C ALA A 607 -20.79 -27.19 -27.53
N GLU A 608 -20.63 -28.35 -28.16
CA GLU A 608 -21.73 -29.11 -28.77
C GLU A 608 -22.67 -29.71 -27.73
N GLN A 609 -22.16 -30.12 -26.57
CA GLN A 609 -22.98 -30.62 -25.47
C GLN A 609 -23.82 -29.49 -24.85
N MET A 610 -23.20 -28.33 -24.64
CA MET A 610 -23.90 -27.16 -24.10
C MET A 610 -24.96 -26.65 -25.09
N ALA A 611 -24.64 -26.55 -26.37
CA ALA A 611 -25.58 -26.10 -27.41
C ALA A 611 -26.85 -26.97 -27.52
N LYS A 612 -26.79 -28.26 -27.17
CA LYS A 612 -27.95 -29.17 -27.15
C LYS A 612 -28.93 -28.88 -26.01
N LEU A 613 -28.53 -28.14 -24.98
CA LEU A 613 -29.38 -27.85 -23.84
C LEU A 613 -30.47 -26.85 -24.18
N LYS A 614 -31.69 -27.19 -23.74
CA LYS A 614 -32.86 -26.33 -23.86
C LYS A 614 -32.77 -25.14 -22.89
N PRO A 615 -33.37 -23.99 -23.23
CA PRO A 615 -33.50 -22.86 -22.31
C PRO A 615 -34.18 -23.26 -21.01
N ALA A 616 -33.64 -22.79 -19.88
CA ALA A 616 -34.10 -23.17 -18.55
C ALA A 616 -35.28 -22.30 -18.08
N PHE A 617 -35.24 -21.01 -18.40
CA PHE A 617 -36.18 -19.99 -17.90
C PHE A 617 -37.18 -19.57 -18.98
N ILE A 618 -36.78 -18.74 -19.94
CA ILE A 618 -37.66 -18.32 -21.04
C ILE A 618 -37.68 -19.42 -22.12
N LYS A 619 -38.83 -20.04 -22.37
CA LYS A 619 -38.99 -21.13 -23.34
C LYS A 619 -39.91 -20.72 -24.49
N PRO A 620 -39.63 -21.10 -25.75
CA PRO A 620 -38.46 -21.86 -26.22
C PRO A 620 -37.25 -20.99 -26.65
N HIS A 621 -37.36 -19.66 -26.59
CA HIS A 621 -36.43 -18.72 -27.24
C HIS A 621 -35.41 -18.07 -26.29
N GLY A 622 -35.39 -18.48 -25.02
CA GLY A 622 -34.43 -17.97 -24.05
C GLY A 622 -32.99 -18.34 -24.37
N THR A 623 -32.07 -17.55 -23.84
CA THR A 623 -30.63 -17.74 -24.01
C THR A 623 -29.97 -18.37 -22.79
N VAL A 624 -30.63 -18.33 -21.62
CA VAL A 624 -30.09 -18.88 -20.37
C VAL A 624 -30.47 -20.35 -20.22
N THR A 625 -29.50 -21.19 -19.90
CA THR A 625 -29.62 -22.63 -19.68
C THR A 625 -29.05 -23.07 -18.34
N ALA A 626 -29.29 -24.32 -17.98
CA ALA A 626 -28.73 -24.92 -16.77
C ALA A 626 -27.19 -25.06 -16.81
N ALA A 627 -26.55 -24.93 -17.97
CA ALA A 627 -25.09 -24.99 -18.09
C ALA A 627 -24.40 -23.62 -18.06
N ASN A 628 -25.12 -22.55 -18.40
CA ASN A 628 -24.59 -21.17 -18.37
C ASN A 628 -25.17 -20.33 -17.19
N ALA A 629 -25.73 -21.02 -16.19
CA ALA A 629 -26.26 -20.49 -14.95
C ALA A 629 -25.53 -21.11 -13.75
N SER A 630 -25.43 -20.37 -12.64
CA SER A 630 -25.08 -20.99 -11.36
C SER A 630 -26.20 -21.93 -10.89
N PHE A 631 -25.88 -22.81 -9.94
CA PHE A 631 -26.79 -23.81 -9.40
C PHE A 631 -27.04 -23.60 -7.90
N LEU A 632 -28.11 -24.22 -7.38
CA LEU A 632 -28.41 -24.19 -5.95
C LEU A 632 -27.27 -24.89 -5.20
N THR A 633 -26.67 -24.18 -4.25
CA THR A 633 -25.43 -24.62 -3.61
C THR A 633 -25.52 -24.44 -2.10
N ASP A 634 -25.06 -25.45 -1.36
CA ASP A 634 -24.86 -25.43 0.08
C ASP A 634 -23.39 -25.15 0.38
N GLY A 635 -23.14 -24.27 1.34
CA GLY A 635 -21.77 -23.97 1.76
C GLY A 635 -21.68 -22.85 2.78
N ALA A 636 -20.56 -22.80 3.49
CA ALA A 636 -20.24 -21.76 4.45
C ALA A 636 -18.82 -21.22 4.26
N SER A 637 -18.58 -19.99 4.69
CA SER A 637 -17.30 -19.31 4.64
C SER A 637 -17.08 -18.46 5.88
N ALA A 638 -15.82 -18.29 6.27
CA ALA A 638 -15.41 -17.51 7.43
C ALA A 638 -14.07 -16.81 7.13
N SER A 639 -13.89 -15.60 7.66
CA SER A 639 -12.68 -14.82 7.51
C SER A 639 -12.34 -14.10 8.80
N LEU A 640 -11.05 -13.99 9.09
CA LEU A 640 -10.53 -13.22 10.21
C LEU A 640 -10.11 -11.84 9.69
N ILE A 641 -10.75 -10.80 10.23
CA ILE A 641 -10.50 -9.41 9.87
C ILE A 641 -10.11 -8.67 11.14
N MET A 642 -9.03 -7.90 11.07
CA MET A 642 -8.48 -7.22 12.24
C MET A 642 -8.03 -5.81 11.86
N THR A 643 -7.88 -4.94 12.85
CA THR A 643 -7.04 -3.75 12.68
C THR A 643 -5.59 -4.19 12.45
N GLU A 644 -4.85 -3.45 11.63
CA GLU A 644 -3.47 -3.78 11.29
C GLU A 644 -2.59 -3.88 12.55
N GLU A 645 -2.76 -2.95 13.48
CA GLU A 645 -2.09 -2.91 14.79
C GLU A 645 -2.31 -4.22 15.57
N LYS A 646 -3.57 -4.68 15.66
CA LYS A 646 -3.91 -5.89 16.40
C LYS A 646 -3.40 -7.16 15.71
N ALA A 647 -3.45 -7.20 14.38
CA ALA A 647 -2.91 -8.32 13.62
C ALA A 647 -1.40 -8.47 13.86
N LYS A 648 -0.65 -7.37 13.80
CA LYS A 648 0.79 -7.32 14.10
C LYS A 648 1.08 -7.73 15.55
N ALA A 649 0.34 -7.20 16.51
CA ALA A 649 0.51 -7.52 17.93
C ALA A 649 0.28 -9.01 18.26
N LEU A 650 -0.58 -9.70 17.52
CA LEU A 650 -0.82 -11.14 17.66
C LEU A 650 0.11 -12.01 16.79
N GLY A 651 1.05 -11.41 16.07
CA GLY A 651 2.00 -12.13 15.21
C GLY A 651 1.37 -12.71 13.93
N PHE A 652 0.21 -12.20 13.50
CA PHE A 652 -0.39 -12.60 12.23
C PHE A 652 0.33 -11.94 11.05
N LYS A 653 0.38 -12.66 9.92
CA LYS A 653 0.79 -12.13 8.62
C LYS A 653 -0.45 -11.92 7.75
N PRO A 654 -0.96 -10.69 7.63
CA PRO A 654 -2.16 -10.46 6.84
C PRO A 654 -1.93 -10.71 5.35
N LYS A 655 -2.99 -11.06 4.63
CA LYS A 655 -2.94 -11.30 3.18
C LYS A 655 -3.25 -10.06 2.36
N ALA A 656 -4.15 -9.21 2.86
CA ALA A 656 -4.60 -8.03 2.14
C ALA A 656 -5.13 -6.95 3.09
N TYR A 657 -5.11 -5.69 2.65
CA TYR A 657 -5.90 -4.61 3.19
C TYR A 657 -7.30 -4.60 2.56
N LEU A 658 -8.32 -4.38 3.39
CA LEU A 658 -9.68 -4.10 2.94
C LEU A 658 -9.82 -2.58 2.78
N ARG A 659 -9.93 -2.12 1.55
CA ARG A 659 -9.97 -0.70 1.18
C ARG A 659 -11.41 -0.25 0.94
N ASP A 660 -11.57 0.77 0.10
CA ASP A 660 -12.86 1.37 -0.15
C ASP A 660 -13.86 0.36 -0.72
N PHE A 661 -15.10 0.47 -0.25
CA PHE A 661 -16.25 -0.28 -0.76
C PHE A 661 -17.44 0.65 -0.97
N VAL A 662 -18.40 0.18 -1.76
CA VAL A 662 -19.68 0.86 -2.02
C VAL A 662 -20.79 -0.15 -2.20
N TYR A 663 -21.97 0.19 -1.68
CA TYR A 663 -23.23 -0.48 -2.02
C TYR A 663 -24.06 0.42 -2.90
N VAL A 664 -24.73 -0.18 -3.89
CA VAL A 664 -25.63 0.51 -4.82
C VAL A 664 -26.95 -0.25 -4.93
N SER A 665 -27.98 0.44 -5.40
CA SER A 665 -29.27 -0.17 -5.72
C SER A 665 -29.82 0.41 -7.02
N GLN A 666 -30.50 -0.45 -7.77
CA GLN A 666 -31.08 -0.23 -9.10
C GLN A 666 -32.53 -0.67 -9.11
N ASP A 667 -33.25 -0.34 -10.19
CA ASP A 667 -34.59 -0.86 -10.41
C ASP A 667 -34.58 -2.41 -10.47
N PRO A 668 -35.28 -3.10 -9.55
CA PRO A 668 -35.34 -4.55 -9.52
C PRO A 668 -36.05 -5.17 -10.72
N LYS A 669 -36.78 -4.37 -11.51
CA LYS A 669 -37.47 -4.86 -12.70
C LYS A 669 -36.51 -4.97 -13.87
N ASP A 670 -36.01 -3.85 -14.40
CA ASP A 670 -35.30 -3.89 -15.68
C ASP A 670 -33.77 -3.99 -15.53
N GLN A 671 -33.21 -3.70 -14.34
CA GLN A 671 -31.77 -3.51 -14.15
C GLN A 671 -31.17 -4.27 -12.97
N LEU A 672 -31.88 -5.24 -12.38
CA LEU A 672 -31.50 -5.80 -11.07
C LEU A 672 -30.08 -6.40 -11.02
N LEU A 673 -29.62 -7.01 -12.12
CA LEU A 673 -28.33 -7.71 -12.15
C LEU A 673 -27.16 -6.81 -12.60
N LEU A 674 -27.40 -5.51 -12.82
CA LEU A 674 -26.37 -4.55 -13.23
C LEU A 674 -25.62 -3.91 -12.05
N GLY A 675 -25.83 -4.40 -10.82
CA GLY A 675 -25.13 -3.93 -9.63
C GLY A 675 -23.63 -3.66 -9.83
N PRO A 676 -22.84 -4.59 -10.42
CA PRO A 676 -21.43 -4.37 -10.72
C PRO A 676 -21.15 -3.20 -11.66
N SER A 677 -21.93 -3.01 -12.73
CA SER A 677 -21.77 -1.87 -13.66
C SER A 677 -21.93 -0.52 -12.97
N TYR A 678 -22.79 -0.41 -11.96
CA TYR A 678 -22.99 0.82 -11.19
C TYR A 678 -22.04 0.98 -10.00
N ALA A 679 -21.66 -0.12 -9.34
CA ALA A 679 -20.82 -0.09 -8.14
C ALA A 679 -19.33 0.12 -8.47
N THR A 680 -18.84 -0.53 -9.53
CA THR A 680 -17.45 -0.48 -9.97
C THR A 680 -16.92 0.94 -10.20
N PRO A 681 -17.56 1.78 -11.06
CA PRO A 681 -17.07 3.14 -11.27
C PRO A 681 -17.08 3.96 -9.97
N LYS A 682 -18.12 3.83 -9.15
CA LYS A 682 -18.24 4.59 -7.89
C LYS A 682 -17.12 4.28 -6.91
N VAL A 683 -16.74 3.01 -6.75
CA VAL A 683 -15.67 2.64 -5.81
C VAL A 683 -14.29 3.06 -6.34
N LEU A 684 -14.07 2.92 -7.65
CA LEU A 684 -12.80 3.32 -8.28
C LEU A 684 -12.58 4.82 -8.20
N GLU A 685 -13.60 5.62 -8.54
CA GLU A 685 -13.53 7.08 -8.41
C GLU A 685 -13.28 7.52 -6.98
N ARG A 686 -13.94 6.89 -6.00
CA ARG A 686 -13.78 7.23 -4.59
C ARG A 686 -12.37 6.94 -4.08
N ALA A 687 -11.73 5.92 -4.64
CA ALA A 687 -10.35 5.54 -4.36
C ALA A 687 -9.31 6.26 -5.24
N GLY A 688 -9.74 7.08 -6.21
CA GLY A 688 -8.83 7.72 -7.17
C GLY A 688 -8.15 6.75 -8.14
N LEU A 689 -8.76 5.59 -8.40
CA LEU A 689 -8.25 4.57 -9.31
C LEU A 689 -9.03 4.51 -10.63
N THR A 690 -8.40 3.90 -11.62
CA THR A 690 -8.98 3.58 -12.92
C THR A 690 -9.02 2.07 -13.15
N MET A 691 -9.70 1.64 -14.21
CA MET A 691 -9.81 0.22 -14.56
C MET A 691 -8.44 -0.42 -14.86
N SER A 692 -7.48 0.35 -15.40
CA SER A 692 -6.11 -0.10 -15.67
C SER A 692 -5.28 -0.34 -14.41
N ASP A 693 -5.66 0.26 -13.28
CA ASP A 693 -4.96 0.11 -12.01
C ASP A 693 -5.33 -1.19 -11.30
N ILE A 694 -6.31 -1.94 -11.78
CA ILE A 694 -6.73 -3.21 -11.17
C ILE A 694 -6.05 -4.40 -11.86
N ASP A 695 -5.47 -5.29 -11.05
CA ASP A 695 -4.77 -6.50 -11.51
C ASP A 695 -5.64 -7.74 -11.43
N VAL A 696 -6.53 -7.81 -10.44
CA VAL A 696 -7.38 -8.97 -10.20
C VAL A 696 -8.83 -8.55 -10.15
N PHE A 697 -9.66 -9.17 -10.99
CA PHE A 697 -11.12 -9.00 -10.92
C PHE A 697 -11.75 -10.30 -10.48
N GLU A 698 -12.51 -10.24 -9.39
CA GLU A 698 -13.32 -11.35 -8.88
C GLU A 698 -14.78 -10.93 -8.77
N PHE A 699 -15.57 -11.29 -9.77
CA PHE A 699 -16.98 -10.95 -9.84
C PHE A 699 -17.86 -12.16 -9.53
N HIS A 700 -18.98 -11.88 -8.88
CA HIS A 700 -20.03 -12.87 -8.68
C HIS A 700 -20.67 -13.27 -10.02
N GLU A 701 -20.46 -14.53 -10.43
CA GLU A 701 -21.07 -15.11 -11.63
C GLU A 701 -22.42 -15.77 -11.30
N ALA A 702 -23.49 -14.98 -11.21
CA ALA A 702 -24.84 -15.56 -11.06
C ALA A 702 -25.24 -16.33 -12.33
N PHE A 703 -24.97 -15.73 -13.49
CA PHE A 703 -25.22 -16.28 -14.82
C PHE A 703 -24.17 -15.75 -15.79
N ALA A 704 -23.84 -16.50 -16.84
CA ALA A 704 -22.95 -16.02 -17.89
C ALA A 704 -23.54 -14.77 -18.59
N GLY A 705 -24.84 -14.80 -18.89
CA GLY A 705 -25.56 -13.65 -19.49
C GLY A 705 -25.52 -12.40 -18.61
N GLN A 706 -25.50 -12.55 -17.29
CA GLN A 706 -25.40 -11.44 -16.35
C GLN A 706 -24.04 -10.74 -16.45
N ILE A 707 -22.93 -11.48 -16.42
CA ILE A 707 -21.59 -10.90 -16.52
C ILE A 707 -21.40 -10.20 -17.87
N LEU A 708 -21.75 -10.88 -18.95
CA LEU A 708 -21.59 -10.35 -20.31
C LEU A 708 -22.47 -9.11 -20.54
N ALA A 709 -23.67 -9.07 -19.97
CA ALA A 709 -24.50 -7.87 -20.01
C ALA A 709 -23.89 -6.72 -19.18
N ASN A 710 -23.29 -7.01 -18.02
CA ASN A 710 -22.57 -6.00 -17.24
C ASN A 710 -21.38 -5.43 -18.03
N PHE A 711 -20.66 -6.27 -18.78
CA PHE A 711 -19.54 -5.82 -19.63
C PHE A 711 -20.04 -4.90 -20.73
N LYS A 712 -21.09 -5.31 -21.47
CA LYS A 712 -21.69 -4.47 -22.51
C LYS A 712 -22.26 -3.16 -21.96
N ALA A 713 -22.80 -3.15 -20.74
CA ALA A 713 -23.24 -1.95 -20.05
C ALA A 713 -22.07 -1.00 -19.69
N MET A 714 -20.95 -1.55 -19.20
CA MET A 714 -19.75 -0.78 -18.84
C MET A 714 -19.02 -0.21 -20.06
N ASP A 715 -19.10 -0.87 -21.21
CA ASP A 715 -18.49 -0.47 -22.49
C ASP A 715 -19.39 0.42 -23.37
N SER A 716 -20.57 0.81 -22.89
CA SER A 716 -21.55 1.60 -23.65
C SER A 716 -21.62 3.05 -23.16
N ASP A 717 -21.24 4.01 -24.03
CA ASP A 717 -21.43 5.44 -23.76
C ASP A 717 -22.91 5.80 -23.62
N TYR A 718 -23.77 5.16 -24.41
CA TYR A 718 -25.22 5.32 -24.32
C TYR A 718 -25.73 4.93 -22.92
N PHE A 719 -25.33 3.76 -22.41
CA PHE A 719 -25.77 3.32 -21.09
C PHE A 719 -25.20 4.23 -19.98
N ALA A 720 -23.95 4.65 -20.11
CA ALA A 720 -23.30 5.57 -19.17
C ALA A 720 -24.03 6.90 -19.04
N GLN A 721 -24.41 7.51 -20.17
CA GLN A 721 -25.09 8.82 -20.18
C GLN A 721 -26.55 8.73 -19.75
N ASN A 722 -27.30 7.73 -20.25
CA ASN A 722 -28.75 7.68 -20.04
C ASN A 722 -29.17 7.01 -18.72
N HIS A 723 -28.36 6.11 -18.18
CA HIS A 723 -28.71 5.34 -16.98
C HIS A 723 -27.75 5.55 -15.82
N MET A 724 -26.44 5.61 -16.07
CA MET A 724 -25.46 5.81 -14.99
C MET A 724 -25.27 7.29 -14.59
N GLY A 725 -25.75 8.23 -15.42
CA GLY A 725 -25.57 9.67 -15.20
C GLY A 725 -24.11 10.12 -15.33
N ARG A 726 -23.34 9.47 -16.22
CA ARG A 726 -21.91 9.69 -16.42
C ARG A 726 -21.63 10.25 -17.82
N SER A 727 -20.57 11.03 -17.98
CA SER A 727 -20.22 11.66 -19.26
C SER A 727 -19.74 10.66 -20.33
N ALA A 728 -19.00 9.63 -19.90
CA ALA A 728 -18.43 8.60 -20.77
C ALA A 728 -18.56 7.20 -20.13
N LYS A 729 -18.39 6.17 -20.97
CA LYS A 729 -18.31 4.77 -20.54
C LYS A 729 -17.19 4.51 -19.53
N VAL A 730 -17.30 3.40 -18.80
CA VAL A 730 -16.33 3.03 -17.75
C VAL A 730 -15.18 2.22 -18.33
N THR A 731 -15.44 1.35 -19.30
CA THR A 731 -14.58 0.25 -19.79
C THR A 731 -14.81 -1.04 -19.00
N ALA A 732 -15.12 -2.12 -19.71
CA ALA A 732 -15.27 -3.45 -19.13
C ALA A 732 -13.92 -4.00 -18.62
N PRO A 733 -13.93 -4.84 -17.58
CA PRO A 733 -12.72 -5.49 -17.09
C PRO A 733 -12.07 -6.39 -18.15
N PRO A 734 -10.72 -6.39 -18.27
CA PRO A 734 -10.00 -7.31 -19.16
C PRO A 734 -10.25 -8.78 -18.80
N MET A 735 -10.63 -9.59 -19.78
CA MET A 735 -11.01 -10.99 -19.58
C MET A 735 -9.84 -11.86 -19.10
N GLU A 736 -8.61 -11.47 -19.42
CA GLU A 736 -7.36 -12.10 -18.99
C GLU A 736 -7.03 -11.87 -17.52
N LYS A 737 -7.74 -10.98 -16.81
CA LYS A 737 -7.59 -10.75 -15.36
C LYS A 737 -8.82 -11.18 -14.54
N PHE A 738 -9.88 -11.59 -15.23
CA PHE A 738 -11.23 -11.77 -14.67
C PHE A 738 -11.53 -13.22 -14.27
N ASN A 739 -11.80 -13.48 -13.00
CA ASN A 739 -12.19 -14.81 -12.48
C ASN A 739 -11.29 -15.96 -12.97
N LEU A 740 -9.96 -15.81 -12.86
CA LEU A 740 -9.00 -16.79 -13.40
C LEU A 740 -8.98 -18.12 -12.66
N TRP A 741 -9.52 -18.18 -11.43
CA TRP A 741 -9.66 -19.43 -10.67
C TRP A 741 -11.08 -20.00 -10.74
N GLY A 742 -11.85 -19.58 -11.74
CA GLY A 742 -13.27 -19.85 -11.87
C GLY A 742 -14.12 -19.01 -10.90
N GLY A 743 -15.42 -18.94 -11.19
CA GLY A 743 -16.36 -18.14 -10.39
C GLY A 743 -17.55 -18.94 -9.89
N SER A 744 -18.59 -18.22 -9.46
CA SER A 744 -19.79 -18.83 -8.87
C SER A 744 -20.56 -19.73 -9.81
N LEU A 745 -20.43 -19.54 -11.13
CA LEU A 745 -21.09 -20.37 -12.13
C LEU A 745 -20.55 -21.81 -12.07
N SER A 746 -19.25 -21.96 -11.84
CA SER A 746 -18.57 -23.26 -11.81
C SER A 746 -18.37 -23.84 -10.42
N ILE A 747 -18.01 -23.01 -9.45
CA ILE A 747 -17.74 -23.42 -8.06
C ILE A 747 -19.04 -23.57 -7.27
N GLY A 748 -20.02 -22.70 -7.53
CA GLY A 748 -21.29 -22.63 -6.82
C GLY A 748 -21.54 -21.28 -6.14
N HIS A 749 -22.81 -21.02 -5.83
CA HIS A 749 -23.28 -19.77 -5.23
C HIS A 749 -24.16 -20.02 -3.99
N PRO A 750 -23.58 -20.36 -2.83
CA PRO A 750 -24.30 -20.25 -1.57
C PRO A 750 -24.46 -18.76 -1.27
N PHE A 751 -25.71 -18.27 -1.31
CA PHE A 751 -26.03 -16.83 -1.32
C PHE A 751 -25.36 -16.07 -0.16
N GLY A 752 -25.50 -16.59 1.06
CA GLY A 752 -24.88 -16.02 2.25
C GLY A 752 -23.36 -16.07 2.28
N ALA A 753 -22.70 -17.03 1.61
CA ALA A 753 -21.28 -17.35 1.83
C ALA A 753 -20.33 -16.85 0.72
N THR A 754 -20.87 -16.46 -0.45
CA THR A 754 -20.07 -16.18 -1.66
C THR A 754 -19.16 -14.97 -1.53
N GLY A 755 -19.54 -13.94 -0.78
CA GLY A 755 -18.78 -12.70 -0.62
C GLY A 755 -17.39 -12.91 -0.02
N VAL A 756 -17.28 -13.74 1.03
CA VAL A 756 -15.97 -14.09 1.62
C VAL A 756 -15.14 -14.92 0.65
N ARG A 757 -15.75 -15.81 -0.15
CA ARG A 757 -15.03 -16.57 -1.19
C ARG A 757 -14.40 -15.61 -2.21
N LEU A 758 -15.13 -14.60 -2.67
CA LEU A 758 -14.61 -13.57 -3.59
C LEU A 758 -13.41 -12.84 -2.99
N VAL A 759 -13.49 -12.42 -1.72
CA VAL A 759 -12.38 -11.75 -1.01
C VAL A 759 -11.18 -12.68 -0.87
N SER A 760 -11.39 -13.93 -0.41
CA SER A 760 -10.34 -14.94 -0.25
C SER A 760 -9.65 -15.25 -1.58
N HIS A 761 -10.42 -15.48 -2.66
CA HIS A 761 -9.88 -15.67 -3.99
C HIS A 761 -9.07 -14.46 -4.44
N THR A 762 -9.59 -13.24 -4.27
CA THR A 762 -8.89 -12.02 -4.68
C THR A 762 -7.57 -11.86 -3.94
N ALA A 763 -7.57 -11.98 -2.61
CA ALA A 763 -6.35 -11.85 -1.82
C ALA A 763 -5.32 -12.92 -2.19
N ASN A 764 -5.74 -14.18 -2.35
CA ASN A 764 -4.85 -15.26 -2.75
C ASN A 764 -4.33 -15.09 -4.19
N ARG A 765 -5.17 -14.60 -5.11
CA ARG A 765 -4.78 -14.28 -6.50
C ARG A 765 -3.80 -13.12 -6.55
N LEU A 766 -4.02 -12.05 -5.80
CA LEU A 766 -3.06 -10.93 -5.72
C LEU A 766 -1.69 -11.41 -5.23
N ILE A 767 -1.65 -12.33 -4.26
CA ILE A 767 -0.40 -12.93 -3.79
C ILE A 767 0.23 -13.82 -4.88
N LYS A 768 -0.54 -14.74 -5.47
CA LYS A 768 -0.03 -15.74 -6.42
C LYS A 768 0.30 -15.18 -7.82
N GLU A 769 -0.43 -14.19 -8.27
CA GLU A 769 -0.31 -13.54 -9.59
C GLU A 769 0.53 -12.24 -9.51
N ASN A 770 1.13 -11.96 -8.34
CA ASN A 770 1.94 -10.77 -8.06
C ASN A 770 1.23 -9.43 -8.37
N GLY A 771 -0.08 -9.34 -8.08
CA GLY A 771 -0.88 -8.12 -8.30
C GLY A 771 -0.98 -7.25 -7.04
N GLN A 772 -1.23 -5.95 -7.22
CA GLN A 772 -1.36 -5.00 -6.09
C GLN A 772 -2.82 -4.69 -5.74
N TYR A 773 -3.66 -4.39 -6.74
CA TYR A 773 -5.07 -4.04 -6.52
C TYR A 773 -6.02 -5.06 -7.12
N GLY A 774 -6.96 -5.51 -6.29
CA GLY A 774 -8.07 -6.37 -6.67
C GLY A 774 -9.39 -5.64 -6.53
N LEU A 775 -10.29 -5.86 -7.47
CA LEU A 775 -11.67 -5.40 -7.41
C LEU A 775 -12.59 -6.61 -7.29
N ILE A 776 -13.36 -6.65 -6.21
CA ILE A 776 -14.52 -7.54 -6.15
C ILE A 776 -15.77 -6.75 -6.51
N ALA A 777 -16.69 -7.38 -7.24
CA ALA A 777 -18.02 -6.84 -7.43
C ALA A 777 -19.07 -7.95 -7.52
N ALA A 778 -20.27 -7.68 -7.03
CA ALA A 778 -21.34 -8.66 -7.08
C ALA A 778 -22.70 -8.02 -7.32
N CYS A 779 -23.50 -8.65 -8.18
CA CYS A 779 -24.93 -8.38 -8.28
C CYS A 779 -25.68 -9.12 -7.16
N ALA A 780 -26.79 -8.56 -6.74
CA ALA A 780 -27.65 -9.15 -5.73
C ALA A 780 -29.13 -8.95 -6.05
N ALA A 781 -29.92 -9.95 -5.65
CA ALA A 781 -31.36 -9.85 -5.52
C ALA A 781 -31.76 -8.61 -4.69
N GLY A 782 -32.97 -8.10 -4.93
CA GLY A 782 -33.45 -6.79 -4.46
C GLY A 782 -32.98 -5.61 -5.32
N GLY A 783 -32.35 -5.89 -6.48
CA GLY A 783 -31.78 -4.85 -7.34
C GLY A 783 -30.62 -4.14 -6.64
N GLN A 784 -29.68 -4.88 -6.10
CA GLN A 784 -28.55 -4.34 -5.33
C GLN A 784 -27.21 -4.77 -5.92
N GLY A 785 -26.15 -4.07 -5.53
CA GLY A 785 -24.79 -4.45 -5.87
C GLY A 785 -23.79 -3.95 -4.85
N VAL A 786 -22.65 -4.61 -4.81
CA VAL A 786 -21.48 -4.20 -4.02
C VAL A 786 -20.25 -4.19 -4.92
N ALA A 787 -19.35 -3.26 -4.66
CA ALA A 787 -17.97 -3.33 -5.12
C ALA A 787 -17.03 -2.97 -3.98
N MET A 788 -15.89 -3.66 -3.88
CA MET A 788 -14.88 -3.42 -2.85
C MET A 788 -13.49 -3.59 -3.42
N LEU A 789 -12.60 -2.68 -3.04
CA LEU A 789 -11.18 -2.72 -3.37
C LEU A 789 -10.41 -3.47 -2.30
N ILE A 790 -9.51 -4.31 -2.78
CA ILE A 790 -8.60 -5.11 -1.97
C ILE A 790 -7.20 -4.74 -2.41
N GLU A 791 -6.36 -4.35 -1.46
CA GLU A 791 -4.94 -4.07 -1.71
C GLU A 791 -4.11 -5.18 -1.11
N ARG A 792 -3.14 -5.72 -1.85
CA ARG A 792 -2.26 -6.76 -1.34
C ARG A 792 -1.46 -6.24 -0.14
N TYR A 793 -1.32 -7.07 0.89
CA TYR A 793 -0.49 -6.76 2.05
C TYR A 793 0.97 -7.14 1.74
N PRO A 794 1.97 -6.29 2.07
CA PRO A 794 3.39 -6.62 1.90
C PRO A 794 3.76 -7.78 2.84
N GLN A 795 4.25 -8.90 2.29
CA GLN A 795 4.49 -10.15 3.04
C GLN A 795 5.82 -10.18 3.79
#